data_AF-A0A1S3VH55-F1
#
_entry.id   AF-A0A1S3VH55-F1
#
_cell.length_a   1.000
_cell.length_b   1.000
_cell.length_c   1.000
_cell.angle_alpha   90.00
_cell.angle_beta   90.00
_cell.angle_gamma   90.00
#
_symmetry.space_group_name_H-M   'P 1'
#
loop_
_entity.id
_entity.type
_entity.pdbx_description
1 polymer ?
#
loop_
_entity_poly.entity_id
_entity_poly.type
_entity_poly.pdbx_seq_one_letter_code
_entity_poly.pdbx_strand_id
1 'polypeptide(L)'
;MASSPILRDKELVTDDMPDDALRQSRQHVKRCFAKYIEKGRRIIKLHELMEEMEQVIDDNMQRNRVLEGNLGFLLSSTQEAAVDPPYVAFAVRPNPGVWEFVRVSFQDLSVEPITSTDYLKFKEIVYDKEWANDENAFEADFGAFDFPIPNLTLPSSIGNGLHFVSKFLTSRFSGKLTKTQPIVDYLLSLNHGGENLMISDTLSSAAKLQLALMVADGYLSALPRDAPYQDFETKLKEWGFERGWGDTAGRVKETMGTLSEVLQAPDAVTLEKFFSSVPTIFNVVIFSIHGYFGQADVLGLPDTGGQVVYILDQVRALEAELLLRIKQQGLNIKPQILVVTRLIPDAQGTKCNQELELINGTKYSNILRVPFHTDKGILRQWVSRFDIYPYLERFTQDATAKILSLMEGKPDLIIGNYTDGNLVASLMANRLKITQGTIAHALEKTKYEDSDVKWKELDPKYHFSCQFMADIIAMNASDFIITSTYQEIAGSKDRPGQYESHAAFTLPGLCRVVSGINVFDPKFNIAAPGADQSVYFPYTEKDRNFTQFYPVIEDLLYSEVDTNEHIGYLENRRKPIIFSMARFDVVKNLTGLVEWYGQNQRLRKMVNLVIVGGFFDPLKSKDREEMAEIRKMHDLVEKYRLKGQFRWIAAQTDRYRNGELYRFIADTKGAFVQPALYEAFGLTVIEAMNSGLPTFATNQGGPAEIIVDGISGFHIDPHNGEESSNKIADFFEKCLQDSTHWNGISAAGLHRINECYTWKIYANKMLDMGNMYTFWRRVNNQQKVAKQSYIKMFYNLMFKNLTIPVPSYEPQQPQQPQQAVTKKKSVRKQSTSKR
;
A
#
# COMPACT_ATOMS: atom_id res chain seq x y z
N MET A 1 -36.60 13.49 -25.10
CA MET A 1 -35.76 13.20 -26.27
C MET A 1 -34.76 14.34 -26.42
N ALA A 2 -33.54 14.12 -25.95
CA ALA A 2 -32.38 14.95 -26.23
C ALA A 2 -31.19 13.99 -26.16
N SER A 3 -30.36 14.05 -27.19
CA SER A 3 -29.39 13.07 -27.65
C SER A 3 -28.42 12.54 -26.59
N SER A 4 -28.35 11.21 -26.49
CA SER A 4 -27.28 10.46 -25.83
C SER A 4 -25.90 10.89 -26.34
N PRO A 5 -24.85 10.93 -25.49
CA PRO A 5 -23.49 11.06 -25.97
C PRO A 5 -23.10 9.80 -26.75
N ILE A 6 -22.53 10.01 -27.93
CA ILE A 6 -22.02 8.98 -28.82
C ILE A 6 -20.96 8.15 -28.07
N LEU A 7 -21.13 6.84 -28.07
CA LEU A 7 -20.13 5.87 -27.60
C LEU A 7 -18.79 6.12 -28.32
N ARG A 8 -17.80 6.69 -27.61
CA ARG A 8 -16.38 6.62 -27.96
C ARG A 8 -15.73 5.51 -27.14
N ASP A 9 -16.12 4.26 -27.39
CA ASP A 9 -15.46 3.09 -26.81
C ASP A 9 -14.53 2.49 -27.87
N LYS A 10 -13.22 2.55 -27.61
CA LYS A 10 -12.10 2.01 -28.42
C LYS A 10 -11.80 2.71 -29.76
N GLU A 11 -11.37 3.97 -29.70
CA GLU A 11 -10.55 4.55 -30.77
C GLU A 11 -9.15 4.77 -30.18
N LEU A 12 -8.13 4.12 -30.75
CA LEU A 12 -6.72 4.46 -30.48
C LEU A 12 -6.54 5.95 -30.79
N VAL A 13 -5.64 6.66 -30.09
CA VAL A 13 -5.30 8.06 -30.45
C VAL A 13 -4.91 8.16 -31.94
N THR A 14 -4.42 7.05 -32.51
CA THR A 14 -3.99 6.91 -33.91
C THR A 14 -5.11 6.64 -34.92
N ASP A 15 -6.29 6.13 -34.51
CA ASP A 15 -7.29 5.60 -35.45
C ASP A 15 -8.23 6.68 -36.01
N ASP A 16 -8.27 7.89 -35.45
CA ASP A 16 -9.23 8.91 -35.88
C ASP A 16 -8.71 10.35 -35.86
N MET A 17 -7.55 10.62 -36.47
CA MET A 17 -7.19 11.97 -36.92
C MET A 17 -7.48 12.13 -38.43
N PRO A 18 -8.75 12.32 -38.87
CA PRO A 18 -9.04 12.60 -40.26
C PRO A 18 -8.49 13.98 -40.65
N ASP A 19 -7.82 13.99 -41.81
CA ASP A 19 -7.11 15.10 -42.45
C ASP A 19 -7.94 16.38 -42.72
N ASP A 20 -9.26 16.37 -42.47
CA ASP A 20 -10.19 17.35 -43.06
C ASP A 20 -10.79 18.41 -42.12
N ALA A 21 -10.56 18.37 -40.80
CA ALA A 21 -11.14 19.35 -39.86
C ALA A 21 -10.23 20.58 -39.54
N LEU A 22 -9.15 20.80 -40.31
CA LEU A 22 -7.92 21.45 -39.83
C LEU A 22 -7.36 22.55 -40.75
N ARG A 23 -8.09 23.66 -40.97
CA ARG A 23 -7.44 24.90 -41.47
C ARG A 23 -7.23 25.96 -40.39
N GLN A 24 -8.24 26.30 -39.59
CA GLN A 24 -8.08 27.26 -38.49
C GLN A 24 -7.49 26.62 -37.23
N SER A 25 -7.96 25.43 -36.85
CA SER A 25 -7.40 24.63 -35.74
C SER A 25 -5.93 24.24 -35.99
N ARG A 26 -5.53 24.00 -37.25
CA ARG A 26 -4.14 23.64 -37.60
C ARG A 26 -3.14 24.77 -37.37
N GLN A 27 -3.57 26.02 -37.56
CA GLN A 27 -2.74 27.19 -37.23
C GLN A 27 -2.52 27.31 -35.72
N HIS A 28 -3.55 27.11 -34.92
CA HIS A 28 -3.41 27.10 -33.45
C HIS A 28 -2.55 25.94 -32.98
N VAL A 29 -2.78 24.72 -33.46
CA VAL A 29 -1.95 23.54 -33.17
C VAL A 29 -0.49 23.82 -33.51
N LYS A 30 -0.21 24.33 -34.71
CA LYS A 30 1.16 24.67 -35.13
C LYS A 30 1.81 25.71 -34.21
N ARG A 31 1.05 26.72 -33.75
CA ARG A 31 1.54 27.72 -32.78
C ARG A 31 1.80 27.10 -31.40
N CYS A 32 0.95 26.19 -30.92
CA CYS A 32 1.18 25.48 -29.66
C CYS A 32 2.45 24.64 -29.74
N PHE A 33 2.64 23.86 -30.81
CA PHE A 33 3.86 23.09 -30.99
C PHE A 33 5.11 23.97 -31.18
N ALA A 34 4.99 25.13 -31.84
CA ALA A 34 6.07 26.12 -31.90
C ALA A 34 6.47 26.57 -30.49
N LYS A 35 5.49 26.79 -29.62
CA LYS A 35 5.70 27.18 -28.21
C LYS A 35 6.37 26.05 -27.42
N TYR A 36 5.90 24.82 -27.59
CA TYR A 36 6.47 23.65 -26.91
C TYR A 36 7.96 23.45 -27.27
N ILE A 37 8.36 23.67 -28.52
CA ILE A 37 9.78 23.53 -28.92
C ILE A 37 10.65 24.76 -28.61
N GLU A 38 10.06 25.92 -28.30
CA GLU A 38 10.76 27.21 -28.17
C GLU A 38 11.91 27.18 -27.18
N LYS A 39 11.71 26.56 -26.00
CA LYS A 39 12.76 26.47 -24.96
C LYS A 39 13.73 25.30 -25.17
N GLY A 40 13.72 24.67 -26.34
CA GLY A 40 14.61 23.55 -26.69
C GLY A 40 14.27 22.25 -25.96
N ARG A 41 15.30 21.39 -25.81
CA ARG A 41 15.18 20.05 -25.21
C ARG A 41 14.76 20.14 -23.74
N ARG A 42 13.63 19.52 -23.40
CA ARG A 42 13.13 19.44 -22.02
C ARG A 42 12.04 18.37 -21.88
N ILE A 43 11.72 18.03 -20.65
CA ILE A 43 10.46 17.36 -20.30
C ILE A 43 9.44 18.44 -19.97
N ILE A 44 8.19 18.26 -20.41
CA ILE A 44 7.07 19.15 -20.10
C ILE A 44 5.97 18.31 -19.44
N LYS A 45 5.47 18.75 -18.29
CA LYS A 45 4.34 18.11 -17.60
C LYS A 45 3.01 18.65 -18.13
N LEU A 46 1.92 17.93 -17.83
CA LEU A 46 0.57 18.29 -18.32
C LEU A 46 0.18 19.75 -18.03
N HIS A 47 0.40 20.23 -16.80
CA HIS A 47 0.04 21.60 -16.42
C HIS A 47 0.81 22.65 -17.24
N GLU A 48 2.10 22.41 -17.51
CA GLU A 48 2.92 23.29 -18.34
C GLU A 48 2.50 23.26 -19.82
N LEU A 49 2.12 22.08 -20.35
CA LEU A 49 1.54 21.96 -21.69
C LEU A 49 0.26 22.80 -21.80
N MET A 50 -0.60 22.73 -20.79
CA MET A 50 -1.83 23.52 -20.73
C MET A 50 -1.49 25.01 -20.66
N GLU A 51 -0.65 25.45 -19.71
CA GLU A 51 -0.25 26.85 -19.58
C GLU A 51 0.36 27.43 -20.87
N GLU A 52 1.24 26.69 -21.54
CA GLU A 52 1.84 27.12 -22.80
C GLU A 52 0.79 27.20 -23.93
N MET A 53 -0.21 26.31 -23.95
CA MET A 53 -1.35 26.42 -24.87
C MET A 53 -2.22 27.65 -24.56
N GLU A 54 -2.48 27.92 -23.28
CA GLU A 54 -3.27 29.07 -22.85
C GLU A 54 -2.62 30.41 -23.25
N GLN A 55 -1.29 30.49 -23.21
CA GLN A 55 -0.52 31.65 -23.68
C GLN A 55 -0.57 31.84 -25.20
N VAL A 56 -0.87 30.78 -25.97
CA VAL A 56 -0.93 30.83 -27.43
C VAL A 56 -2.33 31.16 -27.93
N ILE A 57 -3.36 30.70 -27.20
CA ILE A 57 -4.77 30.83 -27.54
C ILE A 57 -5.48 31.65 -26.45
N ASP A 58 -5.40 32.98 -26.58
CA ASP A 58 -6.00 33.93 -25.63
C ASP A 58 -7.54 33.89 -25.62
N ASP A 59 -8.16 33.52 -26.75
CA ASP A 59 -9.63 33.44 -26.86
C ASP A 59 -10.17 32.12 -26.28
N ASN A 60 -10.95 32.24 -25.20
CA ASN A 60 -11.51 31.10 -24.48
C ASN A 60 -12.42 30.21 -25.35
N MET A 61 -13.17 30.77 -26.31
CA MET A 61 -14.02 29.96 -27.19
C MET A 61 -13.20 29.14 -28.18
N GLN A 62 -12.14 29.72 -28.75
CA GLN A 62 -11.20 29.00 -29.62
C GLN A 62 -10.42 27.94 -28.86
N ARG A 63 -10.00 28.23 -27.63
CA ARG A 63 -9.33 27.28 -26.74
C ARG A 63 -10.21 26.06 -26.46
N ASN A 64 -11.47 26.29 -26.08
CA ASN A 64 -12.43 25.21 -25.84
C ASN A 64 -12.65 24.36 -27.09
N ARG A 65 -12.75 24.97 -28.29
CA ARG A 65 -12.86 24.21 -29.55
C ARG A 65 -11.65 23.35 -29.87
N VAL A 66 -10.43 23.80 -29.53
CA VAL A 66 -9.21 22.99 -29.70
C VAL A 66 -9.19 21.84 -28.68
N LEU A 67 -9.62 22.10 -27.45
CA LEU A 67 -9.72 21.11 -26.37
C LEU A 67 -10.85 20.06 -26.60
N GLU A 68 -11.90 20.41 -27.34
CA GLU A 68 -12.95 19.47 -27.75
C GLU A 68 -12.50 18.52 -28.87
N GLY A 69 -11.42 18.86 -29.58
CA GLY A 69 -10.85 18.07 -30.68
C GLY A 69 -9.77 17.07 -30.23
N ASN A 70 -9.16 16.38 -31.20
CA ASN A 70 -8.18 15.32 -30.95
C ASN A 70 -6.91 15.80 -30.25
N LEU A 71 -6.46 17.04 -30.51
CA LEU A 71 -5.35 17.63 -29.75
C LEU A 71 -5.74 17.78 -28.28
N GLY A 72 -6.98 18.19 -27.99
CA GLY A 72 -7.49 18.25 -26.63
C GLY A 72 -7.53 16.88 -25.95
N PHE A 73 -7.95 15.84 -26.65
CA PHE A 73 -7.90 14.46 -26.15
C PHE A 73 -6.45 14.01 -25.86
N LEU A 74 -5.54 14.22 -26.81
CA LEU A 74 -4.12 13.91 -26.66
C LEU A 74 -3.53 14.62 -25.44
N LEU A 75 -3.73 15.94 -25.33
CA LEU A 75 -3.17 16.73 -24.25
C LEU A 75 -3.81 16.37 -22.90
N SER A 76 -5.14 16.26 -22.80
CA SER A 76 -5.83 15.90 -21.55
C SER A 76 -5.48 14.50 -21.03
N SER A 77 -5.09 13.59 -21.92
CA SER A 77 -4.64 12.24 -21.56
C SER A 77 -3.12 12.13 -21.42
N THR A 78 -2.36 13.17 -21.74
CA THR A 78 -0.89 13.17 -21.64
C THR A 78 -0.46 13.29 -20.18
N GLN A 79 0.43 12.39 -19.76
CA GLN A 79 1.06 12.47 -18.43
C GLN A 79 2.31 13.34 -18.46
N GLU A 80 3.14 13.15 -19.49
CA GLU A 80 4.32 13.97 -19.75
C GLU A 80 4.72 13.93 -21.23
N ALA A 81 5.41 14.97 -21.68
CA ALA A 81 5.96 15.06 -23.03
C ALA A 81 7.48 15.31 -22.99
N ALA A 82 8.22 14.62 -23.85
CA ALA A 82 9.65 14.81 -24.06
C ALA A 82 9.87 15.58 -25.37
N VAL A 83 10.60 16.69 -25.29
CA VAL A 83 10.88 17.55 -26.44
C VAL A 83 12.31 17.35 -26.91
N ASP A 84 12.48 16.98 -28.18
CA ASP A 84 13.75 17.04 -28.90
C ASP A 84 13.49 17.56 -30.32
N PRO A 85 13.74 18.86 -30.59
CA PRO A 85 13.36 19.48 -31.86
C PRO A 85 13.92 18.72 -33.08
N PRO A 86 13.12 18.47 -34.12
CA PRO A 86 11.79 19.06 -34.39
C PRO A 86 10.60 18.28 -33.79
N TYR A 87 10.84 17.29 -32.93
CA TYR A 87 9.80 16.39 -32.42
C TYR A 87 9.39 16.70 -30.99
N VAL A 88 8.14 16.37 -30.69
CA VAL A 88 7.61 16.25 -29.33
C VAL A 88 7.01 14.85 -29.18
N ALA A 89 7.53 14.07 -28.24
CA ALA A 89 7.04 12.73 -27.92
C ALA A 89 6.14 12.80 -26.68
N PHE A 90 4.94 12.24 -26.75
CA PHE A 90 3.94 12.25 -25.68
C PHE A 90 3.79 10.85 -25.09
N ALA A 91 3.78 10.77 -23.76
CA ALA A 91 3.31 9.60 -23.03
C ALA A 91 1.84 9.82 -22.66
N VAL A 92 0.96 9.15 -23.39
CA VAL A 92 -0.49 9.30 -23.31
C VAL A 92 -1.06 8.13 -22.52
N ARG A 93 -1.95 8.43 -21.58
CA ARG A 93 -2.60 7.47 -20.71
C ARG A 93 -4.11 7.65 -20.79
N PRO A 94 -4.78 7.09 -21.82
CA PRO A 94 -6.22 7.25 -22.00
C PRO A 94 -7.04 6.58 -20.89
N ASN A 95 -6.54 5.46 -20.34
CA ASN A 95 -7.19 4.70 -19.29
C ASN A 95 -6.16 4.15 -18.30
N PRO A 96 -6.56 3.83 -17.06
CA PRO A 96 -5.68 3.16 -16.12
C PRO A 96 -5.08 1.87 -16.66
N GLY A 97 -3.75 1.77 -16.60
CA GLY A 97 -2.97 0.64 -17.11
C GLY A 97 -2.73 0.63 -18.61
N VAL A 98 -3.27 1.59 -19.36
CA VAL A 98 -3.12 1.66 -20.82
C VAL A 98 -2.27 2.88 -21.17
N TRP A 99 -1.13 2.62 -21.81
CA TRP A 99 -0.19 3.64 -22.26
C TRP A 99 -0.02 3.59 -23.76
N GLU A 100 -0.05 4.76 -24.38
CA GLU A 100 0.23 4.98 -25.79
C GLU A 100 1.35 6.01 -25.88
N PHE A 101 2.31 5.77 -26.78
CA PHE A 101 3.39 6.70 -27.03
C PHE A 101 3.30 7.18 -28.47
N VAL A 102 3.31 8.50 -28.64
CA VAL A 102 3.23 9.12 -29.96
C VAL A 102 4.29 10.20 -30.10
N ARG A 103 4.91 10.30 -31.28
CA ARG A 103 5.74 11.45 -31.64
C ARG A 103 5.01 12.34 -32.62
N VAL A 104 5.16 13.65 -32.44
CA VAL A 104 4.60 14.66 -33.35
C VAL A 104 5.72 15.53 -33.89
N SER A 105 5.77 15.67 -35.21
CA SER A 105 6.70 16.57 -35.89
C SER A 105 6.14 17.98 -35.93
N PHE A 106 6.92 18.98 -35.48
CA PHE A 106 6.51 20.38 -35.59
C PHE A 106 6.39 20.88 -37.05
N GLN A 107 7.14 20.28 -37.98
CA GLN A 107 7.27 20.83 -39.34
C GLN A 107 5.97 20.70 -40.14
N ASP A 108 5.37 19.51 -40.10
CA ASP A 108 4.21 19.08 -40.88
C ASP A 108 3.01 18.67 -40.01
N LEU A 109 3.21 18.52 -38.69
CA LEU A 109 2.25 18.00 -37.71
C LEU A 109 1.88 16.53 -37.93
N SER A 110 2.77 15.74 -38.54
CA SER A 110 2.61 14.29 -38.62
C SER A 110 2.67 13.68 -37.22
N VAL A 111 1.74 12.75 -36.95
CA VAL A 111 1.64 12.00 -35.70
C VAL A 111 2.01 10.56 -36.01
N GLU A 112 2.98 10.01 -35.29
CA GLU A 112 3.43 8.63 -35.49
C GLU A 112 3.44 7.89 -34.16
N PRO A 113 2.83 6.68 -34.08
CA PRO A 113 2.97 5.85 -32.90
C PRO A 113 4.43 5.39 -32.75
N ILE A 114 4.91 5.37 -31.51
CA ILE A 114 6.26 4.92 -31.17
C ILE A 114 6.19 3.87 -30.06
N THR A 115 7.26 3.10 -29.89
CA THR A 115 7.33 2.11 -28.80
C THR A 115 7.65 2.78 -27.46
N SER A 116 7.48 2.05 -26.35
CA SER A 116 7.95 2.51 -25.03
C SER A 116 9.47 2.75 -25.05
N THR A 117 10.25 1.88 -25.70
CA THR A 117 11.68 2.05 -25.92
C THR A 117 12.01 3.38 -26.60
N ASP A 118 11.33 3.69 -27.71
CA ASP A 118 11.56 4.93 -28.45
C ASP A 118 11.24 6.15 -27.57
N TYR A 119 10.12 6.12 -26.84
CA TYR A 119 9.77 7.19 -25.90
C TYR A 119 10.81 7.36 -24.80
N LEU A 120 11.30 6.27 -24.21
CA LEU A 120 12.35 6.33 -23.19
C LEU A 120 13.65 6.91 -23.74
N LYS A 121 14.01 6.62 -24.99
CA LYS A 121 15.17 7.26 -25.66
C LYS A 121 14.96 8.77 -25.83
N PHE A 122 13.76 9.21 -26.21
CA PHE A 122 13.41 10.64 -26.23
C PHE A 122 13.58 11.30 -24.86
N LYS A 123 13.13 10.62 -23.80
CA LYS A 123 13.28 11.07 -22.42
C LYS A 123 14.77 11.14 -22.03
N GLU A 124 15.57 10.15 -22.42
CA GLU A 124 17.01 10.08 -22.15
C GLU A 124 17.80 11.18 -22.86
N ILE A 125 17.46 11.57 -24.09
CA ILE A 125 18.17 12.63 -24.85
C ILE A 125 18.26 13.95 -24.06
N VAL A 126 17.28 14.22 -23.20
CA VAL A 126 17.23 15.41 -22.35
C VAL A 126 18.32 15.39 -21.26
N TYR A 127 18.70 14.20 -20.79
CA TYR A 127 19.59 14.02 -19.62
C TYR A 127 20.96 13.40 -19.99
N ASP A 128 20.98 12.43 -20.90
CA ASP A 128 22.14 11.64 -21.29
C ASP A 128 22.01 11.19 -22.76
N LYS A 129 22.46 12.07 -23.67
CA LYS A 129 22.37 11.84 -25.12
C LYS A 129 23.24 10.68 -25.60
N GLU A 130 24.36 10.41 -24.95
CA GLU A 130 25.22 9.28 -25.32
C GLU A 130 24.51 7.96 -25.04
N TRP A 131 23.94 7.81 -23.84
CA TRP A 131 23.15 6.64 -23.48
C TRP A 131 21.95 6.43 -24.40
N ALA A 132 21.22 7.51 -24.73
CA ALA A 132 20.04 7.43 -25.59
C ALA A 132 20.34 6.86 -26.99
N ASN A 133 21.56 7.09 -27.50
CA ASN A 133 22.00 6.65 -28.83
C ASN A 133 22.87 5.38 -28.78
N ASP A 134 23.12 4.80 -27.60
CA ASP A 134 23.89 3.57 -27.47
C ASP A 134 23.04 2.35 -27.87
N GLU A 135 23.48 1.66 -28.93
CA GLU A 135 22.86 0.43 -29.42
C GLU A 135 23.02 -0.75 -28.45
N ASN A 136 23.97 -0.67 -27.50
CA ASN A 136 24.22 -1.69 -26.48
C ASN A 136 23.60 -1.36 -25.13
N ALA A 137 22.88 -0.23 -25.00
CA ALA A 137 22.20 0.12 -23.76
C ALA A 137 21.21 -0.98 -23.36
N PHE A 138 21.34 -1.46 -22.13
CA PHE A 138 20.60 -2.63 -21.66
C PHE A 138 19.11 -2.34 -21.49
N GLU A 139 18.26 -3.17 -22.12
CA GLU A 139 16.81 -3.12 -22.01
C GLU A 139 16.28 -4.32 -21.22
N ALA A 140 15.59 -4.05 -20.11
CA ALA A 140 14.96 -5.03 -19.25
C ALA A 140 13.48 -5.21 -19.65
N ASP A 141 13.15 -6.40 -20.13
CA ASP A 141 11.79 -6.81 -20.48
C ASP A 141 11.39 -8.03 -19.64
N PHE A 142 10.69 -7.76 -18.53
CA PHE A 142 10.16 -8.81 -17.67
C PHE A 142 8.86 -9.42 -18.21
N GLY A 143 8.15 -8.69 -19.08
CA GLY A 143 6.91 -9.13 -19.72
C GLY A 143 7.12 -10.26 -20.72
N ALA A 144 8.30 -10.33 -21.34
CA ALA A 144 8.70 -11.45 -22.19
C ALA A 144 8.63 -12.84 -21.49
N PHE A 145 8.64 -12.86 -20.15
CA PHE A 145 8.56 -14.07 -19.33
C PHE A 145 7.24 -14.21 -18.57
N ASP A 146 6.22 -13.39 -18.87
CA ASP A 146 4.91 -13.51 -18.26
C ASP A 146 4.20 -14.80 -18.68
N PHE A 147 3.26 -15.24 -17.83
CA PHE A 147 2.47 -16.43 -18.15
C PHE A 147 1.63 -16.16 -19.40
N PRO A 148 1.50 -17.14 -20.33
CA PRO A 148 0.68 -17.00 -21.52
C PRO A 148 -0.81 -17.17 -21.18
N ILE A 149 -1.31 -16.29 -20.31
CA ILE A 149 -2.71 -16.18 -19.90
C ILE A 149 -3.31 -14.96 -20.59
N PRO A 150 -4.61 -14.99 -20.91
CA PRO A 150 -5.26 -13.79 -21.43
C PRO A 150 -5.12 -12.67 -20.40
N ASN A 151 -4.61 -11.52 -20.82
CA ASN A 151 -4.60 -10.36 -19.96
C ASN A 151 -6.02 -9.82 -19.82
N LEU A 152 -6.36 -9.42 -18.60
CA LEU A 152 -7.50 -8.56 -18.40
C LEU A 152 -7.23 -7.21 -19.09
N THR A 153 -8.26 -6.61 -19.68
CA THR A 153 -8.14 -5.32 -20.40
C THR A 153 -9.05 -4.24 -19.85
N LEU A 154 -9.98 -4.59 -18.96
CA LEU A 154 -10.89 -3.63 -18.33
C LEU A 154 -10.24 -3.07 -17.07
N PRO A 155 -10.14 -1.73 -16.90
CA PRO A 155 -9.59 -1.13 -15.69
C PRO A 155 -10.25 -1.63 -14.39
N SER A 156 -11.54 -1.96 -14.42
CA SER A 156 -12.31 -2.50 -13.28
C SER A 156 -11.86 -3.87 -12.77
N SER A 157 -10.98 -4.55 -13.51
CA SER A 157 -10.47 -5.89 -13.15
C SER A 157 -9.13 -5.85 -12.42
N ILE A 158 -8.44 -4.70 -12.44
CA ILE A 158 -7.15 -4.50 -11.76
C ILE A 158 -7.34 -4.71 -10.25
N GLY A 159 -6.40 -5.43 -9.63
CA GLY A 159 -6.43 -5.72 -8.20
C GLY A 159 -7.41 -6.83 -7.78
N ASN A 160 -8.03 -7.54 -8.73
CA ASN A 160 -8.89 -8.71 -8.49
C ASN A 160 -8.26 -10.02 -9.01
N GLY A 161 -6.95 -10.18 -8.76
CA GLY A 161 -6.14 -11.25 -9.31
C GLY A 161 -6.57 -12.65 -8.89
N LEU A 162 -6.90 -12.87 -7.61
CA LEU A 162 -7.31 -14.16 -7.06
C LEU A 162 -8.51 -14.71 -7.83
N HIS A 163 -9.53 -13.89 -8.02
CA HIS A 163 -10.74 -14.27 -8.74
C HIS A 163 -10.47 -14.60 -10.21
N PHE A 164 -9.55 -13.85 -10.84
CA PHE A 164 -9.13 -14.13 -12.21
C PHE A 164 -8.39 -15.46 -12.31
N VAL A 165 -7.44 -15.72 -11.41
CA VAL A 165 -6.71 -17.01 -11.33
C VAL A 165 -7.70 -18.16 -11.19
N SER A 166 -8.70 -18.04 -10.32
CA SER A 166 -9.76 -19.04 -10.13
C SER A 166 -10.55 -19.29 -11.41
N LYS A 167 -10.98 -18.23 -12.11
CA LYS A 167 -11.67 -18.33 -13.41
C LYS A 167 -10.82 -19.03 -14.47
N PHE A 168 -9.53 -18.67 -14.54
CA PHE A 168 -8.62 -19.27 -15.51
C PHE A 168 -8.40 -20.76 -15.21
N LEU A 169 -8.11 -21.12 -13.95
CA LEU A 169 -7.95 -22.51 -13.52
C LEU A 169 -9.22 -23.33 -13.80
N THR A 170 -10.38 -22.77 -13.49
CA THR A 170 -11.68 -23.37 -13.79
C THR A 170 -11.78 -23.74 -15.27
N SER A 171 -11.51 -22.80 -16.19
CA SER A 171 -11.59 -23.07 -17.63
C SER A 171 -10.61 -24.16 -18.10
N ARG A 172 -9.43 -24.25 -17.46
CA ARG A 172 -8.45 -25.31 -17.72
C ARG A 172 -8.95 -26.68 -17.26
N PHE A 173 -9.71 -26.73 -16.18
CA PHE A 173 -10.23 -27.96 -15.58
C PHE A 173 -11.60 -28.39 -16.13
N SER A 174 -12.34 -27.50 -16.80
CA SER A 174 -13.63 -27.82 -17.43
C SER A 174 -13.52 -28.93 -18.49
N GLY A 175 -14.54 -29.79 -18.51
CA GLY A 175 -14.71 -30.85 -19.51
C GLY A 175 -14.42 -32.24 -18.94
N LYS A 176 -13.34 -32.89 -19.39
CA LYS A 176 -13.00 -34.26 -18.97
C LYS A 176 -12.44 -34.29 -17.56
N LEU A 177 -12.90 -35.23 -16.73
CA LEU A 177 -12.40 -35.45 -15.37
C LEU A 177 -10.87 -35.62 -15.29
N THR A 178 -10.21 -36.14 -16.32
CA THR A 178 -8.74 -36.25 -16.34
C THR A 178 -8.03 -34.89 -16.26
N LYS A 179 -8.69 -33.79 -16.61
CA LYS A 179 -8.13 -32.43 -16.50
C LYS A 179 -8.02 -31.94 -15.05
N THR A 180 -8.75 -32.54 -14.11
CA THR A 180 -8.69 -32.17 -12.69
C THR A 180 -7.62 -32.95 -11.93
N GLN A 181 -6.88 -33.84 -12.60
CA GLN A 181 -5.76 -34.58 -12.01
C GLN A 181 -4.74 -33.70 -11.26
N PRO A 182 -4.39 -32.47 -11.72
CA PRO A 182 -3.49 -31.60 -10.97
C PRO A 182 -3.99 -31.25 -9.56
N ILE A 183 -5.31 -31.22 -9.32
CA ILE A 183 -5.89 -31.02 -7.98
C ILE A 183 -5.58 -32.24 -7.12
N VAL A 184 -5.77 -33.46 -7.65
CA VAL A 184 -5.44 -34.71 -6.95
C VAL A 184 -3.96 -34.78 -6.62
N ASP A 185 -3.10 -34.49 -7.61
CA ASP A 185 -1.65 -34.49 -7.43
C ASP A 185 -1.18 -33.46 -6.39
N TYR A 186 -1.92 -32.35 -6.25
CA TYR A 186 -1.70 -31.37 -5.19
C TYR A 186 -2.09 -31.93 -3.83
N LEU A 187 -3.32 -32.44 -3.68
CA LEU A 187 -3.82 -32.98 -2.42
C LEU A 187 -2.97 -34.15 -1.90
N LEU A 188 -2.53 -35.06 -2.78
CA LEU A 188 -1.63 -36.18 -2.43
C LEU A 188 -0.28 -35.75 -1.84
N SER A 189 0.16 -34.53 -2.16
CA SER A 189 1.45 -34.04 -1.70
C SER A 189 1.38 -33.22 -0.41
N LEU A 190 0.18 -32.98 0.10
CA LEU A 190 0.00 -32.24 1.34
C LEU A 190 0.46 -33.12 2.49
N ASN A 191 1.45 -32.63 3.21
CA ASN A 191 2.06 -33.29 4.35
C ASN A 191 2.48 -32.23 5.37
N HIS A 192 2.30 -32.53 6.65
CA HIS A 192 2.82 -31.70 7.74
C HIS A 192 3.37 -32.58 8.85
N GLY A 193 4.62 -32.32 9.27
CA GLY A 193 5.26 -33.09 10.33
C GLY A 193 5.44 -34.58 10.03
N GLY A 194 5.46 -34.97 8.74
CA GLY A 194 5.51 -36.38 8.32
C GLY A 194 4.15 -37.05 8.19
N GLU A 195 3.05 -36.42 8.62
CA GLU A 195 1.70 -36.92 8.43
C GLU A 195 1.09 -36.43 7.11
N ASN A 196 0.50 -37.34 6.34
CA ASN A 196 -0.23 -36.98 5.12
C ASN A 196 -1.56 -36.30 5.47
N LEU A 197 -1.95 -35.33 4.66
CA LEU A 197 -3.20 -34.59 4.80
C LEU A 197 -4.10 -34.85 3.59
N MET A 198 -5.41 -34.67 3.79
CA MET A 198 -6.47 -34.78 2.77
C MET A 198 -6.65 -36.19 2.21
N ILE A 199 -5.74 -36.68 1.36
CA ILE A 199 -5.89 -37.97 0.67
C ILE A 199 -4.61 -38.79 0.66
N SER A 200 -4.74 -40.11 0.63
CA SER A 200 -3.65 -41.06 0.48
C SER A 200 -3.45 -41.51 -0.97
N ASP A 201 -2.34 -42.20 -1.23
CA ASP A 201 -1.95 -42.76 -2.54
C ASP A 201 -2.99 -43.73 -3.14
N THR A 202 -3.85 -44.31 -2.30
CA THR A 202 -5.01 -45.11 -2.73
C THR A 202 -5.95 -44.33 -3.66
N LEU A 203 -6.08 -43.00 -3.47
CA LEU A 203 -6.90 -42.09 -4.27
C LEU A 203 -6.11 -41.33 -5.34
N SER A 204 -5.14 -42.01 -5.94
CA SER A 204 -4.16 -41.44 -6.90
C SER A 204 -4.71 -40.88 -8.22
N SER A 205 -5.99 -41.05 -8.52
CA SER A 205 -6.59 -40.51 -9.76
C SER A 205 -7.91 -39.79 -9.52
N ALA A 206 -8.21 -38.81 -10.36
CA ALA A 206 -9.46 -38.05 -10.30
C ALA A 206 -10.72 -38.95 -10.31
N ALA A 207 -10.70 -40.05 -11.06
CA ALA A 207 -11.79 -41.03 -11.08
C ALA A 207 -11.95 -41.78 -9.76
N LYS A 208 -10.84 -42.23 -9.15
CA LYS A 208 -10.88 -42.90 -7.84
C LYS A 208 -11.37 -41.96 -6.75
N LEU A 209 -10.85 -40.72 -6.74
CA LEU A 209 -11.25 -39.71 -5.77
C LEU A 209 -12.74 -39.37 -5.90
N GLN A 210 -13.25 -39.18 -7.12
CA GLN A 210 -14.67 -38.90 -7.33
C GLN A 210 -15.57 -40.03 -6.80
N LEU A 211 -15.23 -41.30 -7.07
CA LEU A 211 -15.97 -42.44 -6.54
C LEU A 211 -15.92 -42.51 -5.01
N ALA A 212 -14.75 -42.28 -4.41
CA ALA A 212 -14.59 -42.27 -2.96
C ALA A 212 -15.40 -41.16 -2.29
N LEU A 213 -15.46 -39.96 -2.90
CA LEU A 213 -16.26 -38.83 -2.40
C LEU A 213 -17.76 -39.15 -2.41
N MET A 214 -18.26 -39.86 -3.43
CA MET A 214 -19.66 -40.30 -3.48
C MET A 214 -20.00 -41.28 -2.34
N VAL A 215 -19.09 -42.22 -2.04
CA VAL A 215 -19.27 -43.17 -0.92
C VAL A 215 -19.24 -42.43 0.42
N ALA A 216 -18.28 -41.51 0.59
CA ALA A 216 -18.14 -40.72 1.80
C ALA A 216 -19.37 -39.83 2.06
N ASP A 217 -19.94 -39.19 1.03
CA ASP A 217 -21.14 -38.34 1.17
C ASP A 217 -22.35 -39.13 1.71
N GLY A 218 -22.60 -40.33 1.18
CA GLY A 218 -23.68 -41.20 1.64
C GLY A 218 -23.52 -41.60 3.11
N TYR A 219 -22.30 -41.91 3.53
CA TYR A 219 -21.99 -42.26 4.91
C TYR A 219 -22.09 -41.07 5.87
N LEU A 220 -21.49 -39.92 5.53
CA LEU A 220 -21.51 -38.70 6.35
C LEU A 220 -22.92 -38.14 6.49
N SER A 221 -23.78 -38.33 5.49
CA SER A 221 -25.19 -37.92 5.54
C SER A 221 -26.00 -38.65 6.61
N ALA A 222 -25.57 -39.84 7.04
CA ALA A 222 -26.23 -40.61 8.08
C ALA A 222 -25.78 -40.22 9.51
N LEU A 223 -24.71 -39.42 9.63
CA LEU A 223 -24.17 -39.00 10.93
C LEU A 223 -24.79 -37.67 11.40
N PRO A 224 -24.87 -37.43 12.73
CA PRO A 224 -25.15 -36.11 13.27
C PRO A 224 -24.14 -35.07 12.78
N ARG A 225 -24.59 -33.86 12.42
CA ARG A 225 -23.72 -32.82 11.83
C ARG A 225 -22.58 -32.37 12.76
N ASP A 226 -22.80 -32.48 14.06
CA ASP A 226 -21.89 -32.13 15.15
C ASP A 226 -21.02 -33.31 15.61
N ALA A 227 -21.18 -34.50 15.04
CA ALA A 227 -20.34 -35.66 15.35
C ALA A 227 -18.86 -35.32 15.14
N PRO A 228 -17.99 -35.47 16.16
CA PRO A 228 -16.56 -35.21 16.05
C PRO A 228 -15.84 -36.10 15.03
N TYR A 229 -14.81 -35.57 14.35
CA TYR A 229 -14.03 -36.31 13.36
C TYR A 229 -13.50 -37.66 13.88
N GLN A 230 -13.10 -37.73 15.15
CA GLN A 230 -12.54 -38.95 15.74
C GLN A 230 -13.50 -40.15 15.70
N ASP A 231 -14.82 -39.91 15.72
CA ASP A 231 -15.82 -40.97 15.78
C ASP A 231 -15.92 -41.77 14.46
N PHE A 232 -15.49 -41.16 13.35
CA PHE A 232 -15.57 -41.75 12.02
C PHE A 232 -14.25 -41.71 11.23
N GLU A 233 -13.16 -41.28 11.87
CA GLU A 233 -11.81 -41.18 11.27
C GLU A 233 -11.35 -42.51 10.67
N THR A 234 -11.49 -43.62 11.41
CA THR A 234 -11.06 -44.95 10.95
C THR A 234 -11.73 -45.31 9.63
N LYS A 235 -13.01 -44.99 9.49
CA LYS A 235 -13.78 -45.33 8.29
C LYS A 235 -13.35 -44.51 7.07
N LEU A 236 -13.09 -43.23 7.26
CA LEU A 236 -12.55 -42.36 6.21
C LEU A 236 -11.16 -42.80 5.76
N LYS A 237 -10.29 -43.20 6.70
CA LYS A 237 -8.95 -43.73 6.40
C LYS A 237 -9.00 -45.01 5.57
N GLU A 238 -9.93 -45.93 5.83
CA GLU A 238 -10.14 -47.13 4.99
C GLU A 238 -10.44 -46.79 3.51
N TRP A 239 -11.05 -45.62 3.26
CA TRP A 239 -11.35 -45.14 1.92
C TRP A 239 -10.28 -44.22 1.33
N GLY A 240 -9.18 -44.01 2.04
CA GLY A 240 -8.05 -43.19 1.59
C GLY A 240 -8.17 -41.70 1.92
N PHE A 241 -9.09 -41.31 2.80
CA PHE A 241 -9.19 -39.93 3.29
C PHE A 241 -8.41 -39.75 4.59
N GLU A 242 -7.44 -38.85 4.56
CA GLU A 242 -6.65 -38.45 5.72
C GLU A 242 -7.27 -37.24 6.43
N ARG A 243 -6.68 -36.78 7.53
CA ARG A 243 -7.16 -35.59 8.28
C ARG A 243 -7.07 -34.31 7.44
N GLY A 244 -7.86 -33.30 7.83
CA GLY A 244 -7.84 -31.96 7.20
C GLY A 244 -9.15 -31.53 6.54
N TRP A 245 -10.14 -32.42 6.46
CA TRP A 245 -11.44 -32.12 5.85
C TRP A 245 -12.39 -31.33 6.74
N GLY A 246 -12.25 -31.43 8.07
CA GLY A 246 -13.21 -30.87 9.00
C GLY A 246 -13.06 -31.41 10.42
N ASP A 247 -13.50 -30.64 11.41
CA ASP A 247 -13.59 -31.07 12.82
C ASP A 247 -14.87 -31.86 13.14
N THR A 248 -15.93 -31.65 12.38
CA THR A 248 -17.21 -32.37 12.52
C THR A 248 -17.66 -33.02 11.22
N ALA A 249 -18.55 -34.03 11.30
CA ALA A 249 -19.13 -34.68 10.13
C ALA A 249 -19.80 -33.69 9.16
N GLY A 250 -20.47 -32.66 9.69
CA GLY A 250 -21.09 -31.61 8.88
C GLY A 250 -20.07 -30.80 8.09
N ARG A 251 -18.91 -30.48 8.68
CA ARG A 251 -17.83 -29.74 8.01
C ARG A 251 -17.14 -30.62 6.97
N VAL A 252 -16.78 -31.85 7.33
CA VAL A 252 -16.17 -32.82 6.42
C VAL A 252 -17.04 -33.00 5.18
N LYS A 253 -18.36 -33.17 5.38
CA LYS A 253 -19.32 -33.29 4.28
C LYS A 253 -19.33 -32.04 3.39
N GLU A 254 -19.32 -30.84 3.98
CA GLU A 254 -19.27 -29.59 3.21
C GLU A 254 -18.00 -29.49 2.34
N THR A 255 -16.84 -29.77 2.92
CA THR A 255 -15.55 -29.67 2.21
C THR A 255 -15.42 -30.74 1.12
N MET A 256 -15.81 -31.99 1.42
CA MET A 256 -15.84 -33.07 0.43
C MET A 256 -16.86 -32.81 -0.68
N GLY A 257 -18.04 -32.29 -0.34
CA GLY A 257 -19.07 -31.88 -1.30
C GLY A 257 -18.58 -30.78 -2.24
N THR A 258 -17.93 -29.75 -1.69
CA THR A 258 -17.33 -28.66 -2.47
C THR A 258 -16.29 -29.20 -3.46
N LEU A 259 -15.41 -30.12 -3.05
CA LEU A 259 -14.47 -30.77 -3.97
C LEU A 259 -15.18 -31.61 -5.04
N SER A 260 -16.22 -32.35 -4.65
CA SER A 260 -17.02 -33.17 -5.57
C SER A 260 -17.66 -32.30 -6.66
N GLU A 261 -18.16 -31.12 -6.31
CA GLU A 261 -18.66 -30.11 -7.25
C GLU A 261 -17.55 -29.61 -8.17
N VAL A 262 -16.38 -29.24 -7.63
CA VAL A 262 -15.21 -28.82 -8.44
C VAL A 262 -14.79 -29.90 -9.46
N LEU A 263 -14.86 -31.19 -9.10
CA LEU A 263 -14.49 -32.28 -10.01
C LEU A 263 -15.53 -32.52 -11.12
N GLN A 264 -16.79 -32.15 -10.90
CA GLN A 264 -17.91 -32.41 -11.82
C GLN A 264 -18.24 -31.20 -12.70
N ALA A 265 -18.35 -30.03 -12.07
CA ALA A 265 -18.74 -28.77 -12.69
C ALA A 265 -17.95 -27.63 -12.02
N PRO A 266 -16.65 -27.47 -12.33
CA PRO A 266 -15.83 -26.45 -11.71
C PRO A 266 -16.38 -25.06 -12.04
N ASP A 267 -16.47 -24.21 -11.02
CA ASP A 267 -16.65 -22.77 -11.13
C ASP A 267 -15.69 -22.04 -10.17
N ALA A 268 -15.45 -20.76 -10.43
CA ALA A 268 -14.45 -19.98 -9.70
C ALA A 268 -14.77 -19.85 -8.20
N VAL A 269 -16.04 -19.67 -7.83
CA VAL A 269 -16.46 -19.45 -6.44
C VAL A 269 -16.30 -20.73 -5.64
N THR A 270 -16.71 -21.86 -6.20
CA THR A 270 -16.59 -23.17 -5.55
C THR A 270 -15.12 -23.60 -5.45
N LEU A 271 -14.30 -23.29 -6.46
CA LEU A 271 -12.85 -23.52 -6.41
C LEU A 271 -12.18 -22.71 -5.29
N GLU A 272 -12.50 -21.41 -5.18
CA GLU A 272 -12.01 -20.55 -4.10
C GLU A 272 -12.45 -21.07 -2.73
N LYS A 273 -13.72 -21.43 -2.58
CA LYS A 273 -14.28 -22.01 -1.36
C LYS A 273 -13.60 -23.32 -0.95
N PHE A 274 -13.27 -24.17 -1.93
CA PHE A 274 -12.52 -25.39 -1.66
C PHE A 274 -11.13 -25.05 -1.13
N PHE A 275 -10.35 -24.26 -1.87
CA PHE A 275 -8.97 -23.93 -1.51
C PHE A 275 -8.85 -23.11 -0.21
N SER A 276 -9.84 -22.30 0.17
CA SER A 276 -9.86 -21.63 1.47
C SER A 276 -9.96 -22.61 2.64
N SER A 277 -10.53 -23.80 2.39
CA SER A 277 -10.72 -24.88 3.36
C SER A 277 -9.54 -25.86 3.42
N VAL A 278 -8.63 -25.85 2.43
CA VAL A 278 -7.50 -26.82 2.40
C VAL A 278 -6.41 -26.40 3.40
N PRO A 279 -5.93 -27.32 4.26
CA PRO A 279 -4.90 -27.04 5.26
C PRO A 279 -3.50 -26.99 4.62
N THR A 280 -3.09 -25.81 4.15
CA THR A 280 -1.79 -25.63 3.45
C THR A 280 -0.83 -24.65 4.10
N ILE A 281 -1.30 -23.81 5.01
CA ILE A 281 -0.49 -22.76 5.64
C ILE A 281 -0.55 -22.91 7.15
N PHE A 282 0.62 -23.10 7.77
CA PHE A 282 0.80 -23.17 9.22
C PHE A 282 1.95 -22.30 9.70
N ASN A 283 3.04 -22.29 8.93
CA ASN A 283 4.28 -21.55 9.20
C ASN A 283 4.38 -20.34 8.25
N VAL A 284 4.32 -19.13 8.81
CA VAL A 284 4.36 -17.88 8.04
C VAL A 284 5.59 -17.06 8.43
N VAL A 285 6.32 -16.57 7.43
CA VAL A 285 7.46 -15.66 7.62
C VAL A 285 7.12 -14.32 7.00
N ILE A 286 7.32 -13.24 7.77
CA ILE A 286 7.06 -11.86 7.35
C ILE A 286 8.36 -11.07 7.48
N PHE A 287 8.86 -10.50 6.39
CA PHE A 287 10.08 -9.68 6.40
C PHE A 287 9.76 -8.19 6.51
N SER A 288 10.41 -7.51 7.45
CA SER A 288 10.40 -6.05 7.61
C SER A 288 11.73 -5.61 8.20
N ILE A 289 12.73 -5.36 7.35
CA ILE A 289 14.15 -5.35 7.78
C ILE A 289 14.56 -4.01 8.40
N HIS A 290 14.29 -2.90 7.72
CA HIS A 290 14.68 -1.55 8.17
C HIS A 290 13.89 -1.07 9.40
N GLY A 291 14.35 0.07 9.94
CA GLY A 291 13.71 0.75 11.06
C GLY A 291 13.95 0.06 12.41
N TYR A 292 13.31 0.62 13.44
CA TYR A 292 13.29 0.07 14.79
C TYR A 292 12.02 -0.75 14.98
N PHE A 293 12.02 -2.00 14.51
CA PHE A 293 10.84 -2.85 14.64
C PHE A 293 10.69 -3.36 16.09
N GLY A 294 9.62 -2.93 16.77
CA GLY A 294 9.31 -3.29 18.15
C GLY A 294 7.88 -2.90 18.54
N GLN A 295 7.46 -3.30 19.75
CA GLN A 295 6.07 -3.14 20.20
C GLN A 295 5.84 -1.92 21.11
N ALA A 296 6.91 -1.30 21.61
CA ALA A 296 6.88 -0.15 22.52
C ALA A 296 8.11 0.73 22.27
N ASP A 297 7.96 2.04 22.50
CA ASP A 297 9.05 3.03 22.46
C ASP A 297 9.80 3.14 21.11
N VAL A 298 9.16 2.70 20.01
CA VAL A 298 9.77 2.73 18.66
C VAL A 298 9.08 3.67 17.68
N LEU A 299 7.78 3.94 17.84
CA LEU A 299 7.03 4.78 16.88
C LEU A 299 7.57 6.21 16.89
N GLY A 300 7.88 6.75 15.70
CA GLY A 300 8.48 8.07 15.54
C GLY A 300 10.01 8.06 15.49
N LEU A 301 10.67 6.92 15.74
CA LEU A 301 12.09 6.75 15.42
C LEU A 301 12.31 6.73 13.90
N PRO A 302 13.55 7.01 13.42
CA PRO A 302 13.86 6.97 11.99
C PRO A 302 13.41 5.67 11.32
N ASP A 303 12.81 5.79 10.14
CA ASP A 303 12.24 4.69 9.35
C ASP A 303 11.22 3.81 10.09
N THR A 304 10.60 4.33 11.16
CA THR A 304 9.69 3.56 12.02
C THR A 304 8.33 4.24 12.12
N GLY A 305 7.33 3.66 11.48
CA GLY A 305 5.99 4.27 11.40
C GLY A 305 4.88 3.26 11.12
N GLY A 306 3.97 3.63 10.22
CA GLY A 306 2.74 2.88 9.92
C GLY A 306 2.98 1.41 9.53
N GLN A 307 4.10 1.09 8.89
CA GLN A 307 4.47 -0.29 8.54
C GLN A 307 4.58 -1.20 9.78
N VAL A 308 5.13 -0.72 10.89
CA VAL A 308 5.24 -1.51 12.13
C VAL A 308 3.86 -1.80 12.71
N VAL A 309 2.99 -0.77 12.75
CA VAL A 309 1.61 -0.90 13.23
C VAL A 309 0.83 -1.88 12.37
N TYR A 310 0.94 -1.73 11.03
CA TYR A 310 0.31 -2.61 10.06
C TYR A 310 0.69 -4.08 10.30
N ILE A 311 1.99 -4.38 10.42
CA ILE A 311 2.45 -5.76 10.56
C ILE A 311 2.05 -6.34 11.92
N LEU A 312 2.10 -5.57 13.00
CA LEU A 312 1.69 -6.05 14.33
C LEU A 312 0.18 -6.40 14.36
N ASP A 313 -0.67 -5.59 13.74
CA ASP A 313 -2.10 -5.88 13.66
C ASP A 313 -2.41 -7.01 12.67
N GLN A 314 -1.72 -7.05 11.53
CA GLN A 314 -1.77 -8.15 10.56
C GLN A 314 -1.48 -9.49 11.23
N VAL A 315 -0.39 -9.59 12.01
CA VAL A 315 0.03 -10.85 12.64
C VAL A 315 -1.00 -11.34 13.65
N ARG A 316 -1.57 -10.45 14.46
CA ARG A 316 -2.63 -10.81 15.42
C ARG A 316 -3.85 -11.42 14.70
N ALA A 317 -4.26 -10.79 13.61
CA ALA A 317 -5.41 -11.26 12.84
C ALA A 317 -5.10 -12.56 12.08
N LEU A 318 -3.90 -12.69 11.50
CA LEU A 318 -3.45 -13.91 10.84
C LEU A 318 -3.38 -15.08 11.82
N GLU A 319 -2.82 -14.91 13.02
CA GLU A 319 -2.76 -15.99 14.00
C GLU A 319 -4.16 -16.41 14.44
N ALA A 320 -5.05 -15.45 14.72
CA ALA A 320 -6.43 -15.73 15.10
C ALA A 320 -7.17 -16.54 14.02
N GLU A 321 -7.01 -16.17 12.75
CA GLU A 321 -7.61 -16.87 11.61
C GLU A 321 -6.97 -18.24 11.36
N LEU A 322 -5.64 -18.37 11.46
CA LEU A 322 -4.95 -19.66 11.34
C LEU A 322 -5.42 -20.64 12.43
N LEU A 323 -5.51 -20.20 13.68
CA LEU A 323 -6.02 -21.03 14.78
C LEU A 323 -7.46 -21.47 14.53
N LEU A 324 -8.29 -20.58 13.99
CA LEU A 324 -9.67 -20.91 13.61
C LEU A 324 -9.71 -21.97 12.49
N ARG A 325 -8.96 -21.77 11.40
CA ARG A 325 -8.93 -22.69 10.26
C ARG A 325 -8.38 -24.05 10.62
N ILE A 326 -7.26 -24.11 11.32
CA ILE A 326 -6.64 -25.35 11.80
C ILE A 326 -7.64 -26.15 12.65
N LYS A 327 -8.31 -25.48 13.60
CA LYS A 327 -9.34 -26.11 14.41
C LYS A 327 -10.47 -26.63 13.54
N GLN A 328 -11.03 -25.80 12.66
CA GLN A 328 -12.14 -26.18 11.77
C GLN A 328 -11.79 -27.32 10.81
N GLN A 329 -10.51 -27.51 10.50
CA GLN A 329 -10.00 -28.62 9.66
C GLN A 329 -9.81 -29.92 10.45
N GLY A 330 -10.07 -29.93 11.76
CA GLY A 330 -9.88 -31.10 12.63
C GLY A 330 -8.40 -31.38 12.93
N LEU A 331 -7.55 -30.36 12.87
CA LEU A 331 -6.10 -30.48 13.09
C LEU A 331 -5.71 -29.85 14.43
N ASN A 332 -4.64 -30.37 15.03
CA ASN A 332 -4.06 -29.88 16.29
C ASN A 332 -2.66 -29.26 16.09
N ILE A 333 -2.42 -28.72 14.90
CA ILE A 333 -1.15 -28.08 14.53
C ILE A 333 -1.07 -26.72 15.24
N LYS A 334 0.12 -26.39 15.76
CA LYS A 334 0.39 -25.06 16.32
C LYS A 334 0.97 -24.20 15.20
N PRO A 335 0.26 -23.16 14.71
CA PRO A 335 0.81 -22.29 13.69
C PRO A 335 2.02 -21.54 14.25
N GLN A 336 2.94 -21.11 13.41
CA GLN A 336 4.04 -20.23 13.80
C GLN A 336 4.11 -19.04 12.85
N ILE A 337 4.21 -17.82 13.40
CA ILE A 337 4.44 -16.62 12.61
C ILE A 337 5.73 -15.96 13.08
N LEU A 338 6.70 -15.79 12.18
CA LEU A 338 7.94 -15.07 12.46
C LEU A 338 7.98 -13.75 11.70
N VAL A 339 7.99 -12.64 12.42
CA VAL A 339 8.30 -11.32 11.87
C VAL A 339 9.81 -11.11 11.94
N VAL A 340 10.48 -11.22 10.80
CA VAL A 340 11.93 -11.17 10.71
C VAL A 340 12.40 -9.75 10.37
N THR A 341 13.25 -9.22 11.23
CA THR A 341 13.76 -7.84 11.17
C THR A 341 15.24 -7.81 11.58
N ARG A 342 15.84 -6.61 11.56
CA ARG A 342 17.24 -6.43 11.95
C ARG A 342 17.39 -6.41 13.47
N LEU A 343 18.43 -7.09 13.97
CA LEU A 343 18.93 -6.90 15.34
C LEU A 343 19.85 -5.67 15.39
N ILE A 344 19.54 -4.72 16.26
CA ILE A 344 20.30 -3.46 16.45
C ILE A 344 20.86 -3.45 17.87
N PRO A 345 22.13 -3.86 18.07
CA PRO A 345 22.76 -3.92 19.39
C PRO A 345 22.75 -2.61 20.18
N ASP A 346 22.93 -1.49 19.48
CA ASP A 346 23.05 -0.16 20.11
C ASP A 346 21.69 0.57 20.24
N ALA A 347 20.57 -0.13 20.03
CA ALA A 347 19.23 0.42 20.21
C ALA A 347 18.91 0.60 21.70
N GLN A 348 19.27 1.77 22.26
CA GLN A 348 18.98 2.12 23.64
C GLN A 348 17.51 2.47 23.84
N GLY A 349 16.92 1.99 24.94
CA GLY A 349 15.53 2.28 25.30
C GLY A 349 14.48 1.41 24.60
N THR A 350 14.87 0.55 23.65
CA THR A 350 13.95 -0.35 22.94
C THR A 350 14.37 -1.81 23.09
N LYS A 351 13.51 -2.74 22.66
CA LYS A 351 13.82 -4.18 22.60
C LYS A 351 14.47 -4.61 21.28
N CYS A 352 14.90 -3.68 20.42
CA CYS A 352 15.48 -4.01 19.11
C CYS A 352 16.83 -4.74 19.18
N ASN A 353 17.44 -4.82 20.36
CA ASN A 353 18.63 -5.62 20.66
C ASN A 353 18.31 -7.06 21.13
N GLN A 354 17.03 -7.42 21.31
CA GLN A 354 16.60 -8.75 21.71
C GLN A 354 16.32 -9.62 20.47
N GLU A 355 16.99 -10.76 20.39
CA GLU A 355 16.88 -11.68 19.25
C GLU A 355 15.46 -12.21 19.02
N LEU A 356 14.74 -12.55 20.10
CA LEU A 356 13.38 -13.10 20.01
C LEU A 356 12.46 -12.35 20.97
N GLU A 357 11.29 -11.95 20.48
CA GLU A 357 10.27 -11.26 21.27
C GLU A 357 8.87 -11.77 20.90
N LEU A 358 8.09 -12.23 21.89
CA LEU A 358 6.69 -12.62 21.68
C LEU A 358 5.83 -11.40 21.34
N ILE A 359 4.96 -11.53 20.33
CA ILE A 359 4.05 -10.46 19.93
C ILE A 359 2.85 -10.41 20.90
N ASN A 360 2.54 -9.23 21.42
CA ASN A 360 1.44 -9.01 22.35
C ASN A 360 0.10 -9.35 21.68
N GLY A 361 -0.73 -10.09 22.40
CA GLY A 361 -2.04 -10.54 21.91
C GLY A 361 -1.99 -11.82 21.07
N THR A 362 -0.83 -12.47 20.97
CA THR A 362 -0.66 -13.74 20.23
C THR A 362 -0.08 -14.84 21.14
N LYS A 363 -0.16 -16.09 20.67
CA LYS A 363 0.35 -17.29 21.38
C LYS A 363 1.59 -17.88 20.75
N TYR A 364 1.73 -17.78 19.43
CA TYR A 364 2.73 -18.49 18.63
C TYR A 364 3.46 -17.58 17.64
N SER A 365 3.25 -16.26 17.74
CA SER A 365 3.85 -15.28 16.84
C SER A 365 4.97 -14.51 17.50
N ASN A 366 6.15 -14.47 16.88
CA ASN A 366 7.36 -13.87 17.44
C ASN A 366 8.02 -12.90 16.45
N ILE A 367 8.66 -11.86 16.98
CA ILE A 367 9.64 -11.06 16.26
C ILE A 367 10.99 -11.76 16.38
N LEU A 368 11.61 -12.07 15.24
CA LEU A 368 12.96 -12.61 15.13
C LEU A 368 13.90 -11.54 14.58
N ARG A 369 14.94 -11.21 15.34
CA ARG A 369 15.93 -10.19 14.96
C ARG A 369 17.24 -10.84 14.58
N VAL A 370 17.72 -10.56 13.37
CA VAL A 370 18.99 -11.09 12.84
C VAL A 370 19.97 -9.93 12.62
N PRO A 371 21.21 -10.01 13.11
CA PRO A 371 22.16 -8.91 12.95
C PRO A 371 22.64 -8.79 11.51
N PHE A 372 23.01 -7.57 11.12
CA PHE A 372 23.84 -7.36 9.94
C PHE A 372 25.31 -7.63 10.25
N HIS A 373 26.03 -8.08 9.23
CA HIS A 373 27.45 -8.38 9.30
C HIS A 373 28.21 -7.53 8.29
N THR A 374 29.42 -7.16 8.68
CA THR A 374 30.48 -6.59 7.85
C THR A 374 31.72 -7.49 7.97
N ASP A 375 32.76 -7.20 7.19
CA ASP A 375 34.06 -7.87 7.34
C ASP A 375 34.67 -7.67 8.74
N LYS A 376 34.23 -6.64 9.48
CA LYS A 376 34.66 -6.33 10.86
C LYS A 376 33.75 -6.97 11.94
N GLY A 377 32.76 -7.78 11.56
CA GLY A 377 31.80 -8.40 12.46
C GLY A 377 30.42 -7.74 12.45
N ILE A 378 29.66 -7.88 13.54
CA ILE A 378 28.28 -7.39 13.65
C ILE A 378 28.22 -5.86 13.54
N LEU A 379 27.35 -5.35 12.67
CA LEU A 379 27.07 -3.93 12.53
C LEU A 379 26.07 -3.48 13.60
N ARG A 380 26.55 -2.65 14.54
CA ARG A 380 25.88 -2.39 15.81
C ARG A 380 24.85 -1.25 15.78
N GLN A 381 25.15 -0.22 15.00
CA GLN A 381 24.36 1.00 14.87
C GLN A 381 23.19 0.83 13.90
N TRP A 382 22.16 1.66 14.04
CA TRP A 382 21.09 1.76 13.05
C TRP A 382 21.63 2.19 11.67
N VAL A 383 20.94 1.75 10.62
CA VAL A 383 21.24 2.06 9.22
C VAL A 383 19.94 2.50 8.56
N SER A 384 20.01 3.57 7.79
CA SER A 384 18.88 4.07 6.98
C SER A 384 18.39 3.00 6.03
N ARG A 385 17.09 2.98 5.75
CA ARG A 385 16.49 2.09 4.74
C ARG A 385 17.10 2.28 3.34
N PHE A 386 17.65 3.45 3.04
CA PHE A 386 18.34 3.74 1.78
C PHE A 386 19.75 3.12 1.72
N ASP A 387 20.38 2.85 2.87
CA ASP A 387 21.78 2.42 2.96
C ASP A 387 21.91 0.90 3.21
N ILE A 388 20.80 0.17 3.16
CA ILE A 388 20.68 -1.18 3.71
C ILE A 388 21.14 -2.28 2.74
N TYR A 389 21.13 -2.01 1.44
CA TYR A 389 21.27 -2.99 0.36
C TYR A 389 22.53 -3.87 0.43
N PRO A 390 23.72 -3.37 0.81
CA PRO A 390 24.93 -4.20 0.90
C PRO A 390 24.81 -5.36 1.91
N TYR A 391 23.90 -5.26 2.88
CA TYR A 391 23.78 -6.25 3.96
C TYR A 391 22.73 -7.33 3.66
N LEU A 392 21.83 -7.11 2.71
CA LEU A 392 20.61 -7.92 2.54
C LEU A 392 20.88 -9.35 2.06
N GLU A 393 21.90 -9.57 1.21
CA GLU A 393 22.22 -10.92 0.75
C GLU A 393 22.71 -11.81 1.90
N ARG A 394 23.65 -11.30 2.70
CA ARG A 394 24.17 -12.02 3.85
C ARG A 394 23.09 -12.20 4.92
N PHE A 395 22.32 -11.15 5.19
CA PHE A 395 21.17 -11.22 6.09
C PHE A 395 20.19 -12.31 5.68
N THR A 396 19.88 -12.44 4.39
CA THR A 396 18.99 -13.50 3.88
C THR A 396 19.52 -14.88 4.22
N GLN A 397 20.83 -15.12 4.07
CA GLN A 397 21.45 -16.41 4.40
C GLN A 397 21.35 -16.72 5.90
N ASP A 398 21.72 -15.75 6.75
CA ASP A 398 21.70 -15.89 8.21
C ASP A 398 20.27 -16.07 8.73
N ALA A 399 19.31 -15.30 8.20
CA ALA A 399 17.90 -15.40 8.52
C ALA A 399 17.29 -16.73 8.07
N THR A 400 17.64 -17.22 6.87
CA THR A 400 17.19 -18.54 6.37
C THR A 400 17.56 -19.64 7.37
N ALA A 401 18.82 -19.66 7.84
CA ALA A 401 19.29 -20.68 8.75
C ALA A 401 18.55 -20.64 10.10
N LYS A 402 18.34 -19.44 10.67
CA LYS A 402 17.61 -19.27 11.93
C LYS A 402 16.14 -19.64 11.82
N ILE A 403 15.47 -19.24 10.74
CA ILE A 403 14.06 -19.56 10.50
C ILE A 403 13.85 -21.07 10.41
N LEU A 404 14.65 -21.76 9.59
CA LEU A 404 14.54 -23.22 9.45
C LEU A 404 14.78 -23.95 10.78
N SER A 405 15.69 -23.43 11.60
CA SER A 405 15.94 -23.98 12.94
C SER A 405 14.78 -23.75 13.91
N LEU A 406 14.16 -22.57 13.89
CA LEU A 406 13.07 -22.23 14.83
C LEU A 406 11.74 -22.87 14.45
N MET A 407 11.45 -22.97 13.14
CA MET A 407 10.22 -23.58 12.64
C MET A 407 10.30 -25.11 12.56
N GLU A 408 11.47 -25.71 12.79
CA GLU A 408 11.73 -27.14 12.61
C GLU A 408 11.30 -27.65 11.21
N GLY A 409 11.38 -26.78 10.21
CA GLY A 409 10.79 -27.00 8.89
C GLY A 409 10.86 -25.77 8.01
N LYS A 410 10.27 -25.87 6.81
CA LYS A 410 10.15 -24.73 5.90
C LYS A 410 8.91 -23.91 6.26
N PRO A 411 8.93 -22.59 5.97
CA PRO A 411 7.70 -21.82 5.96
C PRO A 411 6.79 -22.29 4.81
N ASP A 412 5.48 -22.16 5.01
CA ASP A 412 4.47 -22.43 3.99
C ASP A 412 4.17 -21.18 3.15
N LEU A 413 4.36 -20.00 3.76
CA LEU A 413 4.15 -18.69 3.14
C LEU A 413 5.21 -17.69 3.58
N ILE A 414 5.74 -16.92 2.62
CA ILE A 414 6.67 -15.81 2.87
C ILE A 414 6.06 -14.51 2.38
N ILE A 415 6.00 -13.50 3.24
CA ILE A 415 5.52 -12.15 2.92
C ILE A 415 6.67 -11.15 3.04
N GLY A 416 6.97 -10.43 1.97
CA GLY A 416 7.85 -9.27 1.99
C GLY A 416 7.09 -7.98 2.31
N ASN A 417 7.74 -7.05 3.02
CA ASN A 417 7.22 -5.70 3.24
C ASN A 417 8.28 -4.66 2.88
N TYR A 418 7.90 -3.66 2.09
CA TYR A 418 8.77 -2.62 1.55
C TYR A 418 9.92 -3.18 0.68
N THR A 419 10.71 -2.33 0.03
CA THR A 419 11.75 -2.77 -0.92
C THR A 419 12.70 -3.81 -0.35
N ASP A 420 13.26 -3.56 0.83
CA ASP A 420 14.27 -4.41 1.47
C ASP A 420 13.70 -5.76 1.92
N GLY A 421 12.54 -5.76 2.59
CA GLY A 421 11.84 -6.97 2.98
C GLY A 421 11.34 -7.77 1.78
N ASN A 422 10.87 -7.09 0.72
CA ASN A 422 10.46 -7.71 -0.52
C ASN A 422 11.62 -8.40 -1.24
N LEU A 423 12.80 -7.77 -1.30
CA LEU A 423 13.99 -8.38 -1.88
C LEU A 423 14.45 -9.61 -1.09
N VAL A 424 14.55 -9.50 0.24
CA VAL A 424 14.92 -10.64 1.12
C VAL A 424 13.91 -11.79 0.99
N ALA A 425 12.62 -11.47 0.97
CA ALA A 425 11.55 -12.44 0.72
C ALA A 425 11.74 -13.15 -0.62
N SER A 426 12.08 -12.43 -1.69
CA SER A 426 12.31 -13.02 -3.02
C SER A 426 13.51 -13.95 -3.07
N LEU A 427 14.62 -13.56 -2.44
CA LEU A 427 15.81 -14.40 -2.34
C LEU A 427 15.54 -15.69 -1.55
N MET A 428 14.83 -15.58 -0.43
CA MET A 428 14.48 -16.74 0.40
C MET A 428 13.46 -17.65 -0.28
N ALA A 429 12.36 -17.10 -0.80
CA ALA A 429 11.30 -17.86 -1.45
C ALA A 429 11.82 -18.63 -2.67
N ASN A 430 12.70 -18.01 -3.46
CA ASN A 430 13.34 -18.71 -4.58
C ASN A 430 14.26 -19.84 -4.11
N ARG A 431 15.01 -19.65 -3.01
CA ARG A 431 15.89 -20.69 -2.43
C ARG A 431 15.10 -21.86 -1.87
N LEU A 432 14.04 -21.59 -1.12
CA LEU A 432 13.25 -22.61 -0.42
C LEU A 432 12.14 -23.22 -1.27
N LYS A 433 11.81 -22.59 -2.40
CA LYS A 433 10.72 -22.93 -3.32
C LYS A 433 9.35 -22.79 -2.65
N ILE A 434 9.16 -21.71 -1.91
CA ILE A 434 7.95 -21.37 -1.14
C ILE A 434 7.17 -20.25 -1.85
N THR A 435 5.86 -20.22 -1.65
CA THR A 435 4.98 -19.18 -2.18
C THR A 435 5.30 -17.82 -1.55
N GLN A 436 5.40 -16.80 -2.39
CA GLN A 436 5.76 -15.44 -1.98
C GLN A 436 4.62 -14.44 -2.24
N GLY A 437 4.21 -13.73 -1.18
CA GLY A 437 3.47 -12.47 -1.26
C GLY A 437 4.39 -11.26 -1.03
N THR A 438 4.06 -10.11 -1.61
CA THR A 438 4.74 -8.83 -1.29
C THR A 438 3.75 -7.72 -1.03
N ILE A 439 4.15 -6.78 -0.18
CA ILE A 439 3.42 -5.54 0.15
C ILE A 439 4.43 -4.40 0.02
N ALA A 440 4.19 -3.45 -0.89
CA ALA A 440 5.13 -2.34 -1.07
C ALA A 440 5.10 -1.35 0.10
N HIS A 441 3.91 -1.06 0.66
CA HIS A 441 3.64 0.08 1.56
C HIS A 441 3.85 1.46 0.92
N ALA A 442 4.95 1.64 0.19
CA ALA A 442 5.24 2.81 -0.63
C ALA A 442 6.27 2.46 -1.71
N LEU A 443 6.16 3.10 -2.87
CA LEU A 443 7.19 3.05 -3.93
C LEU A 443 7.83 4.43 -4.13
N GLU A 444 9.10 4.55 -3.73
CA GLU A 444 9.77 5.85 -3.62
C GLU A 444 9.89 6.58 -4.97
N LYS A 445 9.93 5.85 -6.10
CA LYS A 445 9.95 6.46 -7.46
C LYS A 445 8.81 7.46 -7.70
N THR A 446 7.64 7.24 -7.08
CA THR A 446 6.49 8.15 -7.20
C THR A 446 6.48 9.29 -6.20
N LYS A 447 7.30 9.19 -5.15
CA LYS A 447 7.42 10.20 -4.09
C LYS A 447 8.53 11.21 -4.39
N TYR A 448 9.52 10.82 -5.18
CA TYR A 448 10.59 11.69 -5.66
C TYR A 448 10.43 11.87 -7.16
N GLU A 449 9.88 13.01 -7.56
CA GLU A 449 9.62 13.32 -8.97
C GLU A 449 10.91 13.26 -9.81
N ASP A 450 10.80 12.68 -11.00
CA ASP A 450 11.91 12.45 -11.95
C ASP A 450 13.12 11.72 -11.35
N SER A 451 12.96 11.02 -10.22
CA SER A 451 14.07 10.33 -9.54
C SER A 451 14.68 9.20 -10.35
N ASP A 452 13.96 8.69 -11.36
CA ASP A 452 14.48 7.72 -12.32
C ASP A 452 15.46 8.37 -13.30
N VAL A 453 15.08 9.46 -13.97
CA VAL A 453 15.98 10.14 -14.91
C VAL A 453 17.10 10.94 -14.24
N LYS A 454 16.85 11.48 -13.04
CA LYS A 454 17.83 12.24 -12.23
C LYS A 454 18.54 11.36 -11.20
N TRP A 455 18.48 10.03 -11.35
CA TRP A 455 18.97 9.10 -10.33
C TRP A 455 20.44 9.34 -9.96
N LYS A 456 21.32 9.63 -10.93
CA LYS A 456 22.76 9.88 -10.69
C LYS A 456 23.02 11.00 -9.66
N GLU A 457 22.17 12.03 -9.64
CA GLU A 457 22.26 13.15 -8.70
C GLU A 457 21.77 12.76 -7.29
N LEU A 458 20.79 11.87 -7.24
CA LEU A 458 20.10 11.45 -6.01
C LEU A 458 20.75 10.22 -5.36
N ASP A 459 21.46 9.40 -6.14
CA ASP A 459 22.03 8.12 -5.73
C ASP A 459 23.02 8.23 -4.56
N PRO A 460 23.91 9.24 -4.48
CA PRO A 460 24.82 9.39 -3.33
C PRO A 460 24.11 9.56 -1.98
N LYS A 461 22.82 9.93 -1.98
CA LYS A 461 22.02 10.16 -0.76
C LYS A 461 20.96 9.08 -0.54
N TYR A 462 20.30 8.62 -1.60
CA TYR A 462 19.12 7.76 -1.50
C TYR A 462 19.33 6.37 -2.10
N HIS A 463 20.42 6.14 -2.84
CA HIS A 463 20.72 4.86 -3.49
C HIS A 463 19.54 4.31 -4.32
N PHE A 464 18.87 5.19 -5.07
CA PHE A 464 17.71 4.83 -5.87
C PHE A 464 18.02 3.81 -6.97
N SER A 465 19.26 3.74 -7.45
CA SER A 465 19.69 2.65 -8.35
C SER A 465 19.47 1.28 -7.71
N CYS A 466 19.89 1.09 -6.46
CA CYS A 466 19.64 -0.15 -5.72
C CYS A 466 18.14 -0.33 -5.47
N GLN A 467 17.46 0.71 -4.98
CA GLN A 467 16.06 0.63 -4.60
C GLN A 467 15.16 0.20 -5.74
N PHE A 468 15.22 0.88 -6.89
CA PHE A 468 14.31 0.62 -8.01
C PHE A 468 14.59 -0.74 -8.66
N MET A 469 15.85 -1.18 -8.69
CA MET A 469 16.19 -2.52 -9.17
C MET A 469 15.70 -3.61 -8.21
N ALA A 470 15.79 -3.39 -6.90
CA ALA A 470 15.22 -4.30 -5.89
C ALA A 470 13.69 -4.37 -5.99
N ASP A 471 13.02 -3.24 -6.19
CA ASP A 471 11.57 -3.18 -6.39
C ASP A 471 11.16 -4.00 -7.62
N ILE A 472 11.80 -3.80 -8.77
CA ILE A 472 11.52 -4.54 -10.01
C ILE A 472 11.76 -6.05 -9.87
N ILE A 473 12.84 -6.44 -9.20
CA ILE A 473 13.13 -7.84 -8.88
C ILE A 473 11.98 -8.43 -8.07
N ALA A 474 11.58 -7.77 -6.99
CA ALA A 474 10.56 -8.29 -6.10
C ALA A 474 9.16 -8.35 -6.73
N MET A 475 8.76 -7.29 -7.45
CA MET A 475 7.49 -7.23 -8.20
C MET A 475 7.34 -8.44 -9.14
N ASN A 476 8.43 -8.79 -9.83
CA ASN A 476 8.42 -9.89 -10.79
C ASN A 476 8.63 -11.27 -10.15
N ALA A 477 9.32 -11.33 -9.01
CA ALA A 477 9.55 -12.58 -8.28
C ALA A 477 8.30 -13.07 -7.52
N SER A 478 7.45 -12.14 -7.08
CA SER A 478 6.24 -12.42 -6.29
C SER A 478 5.28 -13.38 -7.00
N ASP A 479 4.63 -14.26 -6.23
CA ASP A 479 3.50 -15.07 -6.71
C ASP A 479 2.20 -14.28 -6.66
N PHE A 480 2.03 -13.43 -5.65
CA PHE A 480 0.97 -12.42 -5.54
C PHE A 480 1.48 -11.14 -4.89
N ILE A 481 0.81 -10.03 -5.16
CA ILE A 481 1.08 -8.70 -4.61
C ILE A 481 -0.18 -8.22 -3.92
N ILE A 482 -0.04 -7.78 -2.67
CA ILE A 482 -1.12 -7.15 -1.92
C ILE A 482 -0.91 -5.65 -1.91
N THR A 483 -1.98 -4.94 -2.26
CA THR A 483 -2.08 -3.48 -2.15
C THR A 483 -3.25 -3.10 -1.25
N SER A 484 -3.18 -1.91 -0.66
CA SER A 484 -4.25 -1.42 0.21
C SER A 484 -5.40 -0.79 -0.58
N THR A 485 -5.12 -0.32 -1.80
CA THR A 485 -6.05 0.43 -2.66
C THR A 485 -5.82 0.13 -4.14
N TYR A 486 -6.83 0.37 -4.96
CA TYR A 486 -6.71 0.40 -6.42
C TYR A 486 -5.73 1.48 -6.88
N GLN A 487 -5.79 2.66 -6.24
CA GLN A 487 -4.90 3.80 -6.48
C GLN A 487 -3.41 3.42 -6.39
N GLU A 488 -3.04 2.55 -5.45
CA GLU A 488 -1.66 2.05 -5.34
C GLU A 488 -1.21 1.29 -6.60
N ILE A 489 -2.11 0.53 -7.24
CA ILE A 489 -1.81 -0.24 -8.45
C ILE A 489 -1.84 0.66 -9.69
N ALA A 490 -3.01 1.21 -9.99
CA ALA A 490 -3.32 1.86 -11.27
C ALA A 490 -3.82 3.30 -11.10
N GLY A 491 -3.73 3.87 -9.90
CA GLY A 491 -4.01 5.28 -9.70
C GLY A 491 -5.47 5.62 -9.97
N SER A 492 -5.67 6.80 -10.54
CA SER A 492 -6.98 7.34 -10.90
C SER A 492 -7.08 7.43 -12.42
N LYS A 493 -8.18 8.03 -12.91
CA LYS A 493 -8.30 8.37 -14.32
C LYS A 493 -7.17 9.29 -14.79
N ASP A 494 -6.82 10.28 -13.97
CA ASP A 494 -5.96 11.38 -14.40
C ASP A 494 -4.49 11.20 -13.97
N ARG A 495 -4.25 10.41 -12.91
CA ARG A 495 -2.90 10.18 -12.35
C ARG A 495 -2.55 8.70 -12.32
N PRO A 496 -1.36 8.27 -12.80
CA PRO A 496 -0.94 6.88 -12.79
C PRO A 496 -0.72 6.36 -11.37
N GLY A 497 -0.90 5.05 -11.21
CA GLY A 497 -0.66 4.35 -9.96
C GLY A 497 0.82 4.22 -9.61
N GLN A 498 1.09 3.80 -8.38
CA GLN A 498 2.47 3.62 -7.91
C GLN A 498 3.14 2.48 -8.68
N TYR A 499 2.51 1.31 -8.75
CA TYR A 499 3.02 0.19 -9.54
C TYR A 499 2.99 0.50 -11.05
N GLU A 500 1.93 1.13 -11.55
CA GLU A 500 1.83 1.53 -12.95
C GLU A 500 3.00 2.39 -13.42
N SER A 501 3.51 3.28 -12.57
CA SER A 501 4.69 4.10 -12.92
C SER A 501 5.97 3.29 -13.13
N HIS A 502 5.99 2.01 -12.76
CA HIS A 502 7.10 1.07 -12.98
C HIS A 502 6.88 0.19 -14.22
N ALA A 503 5.81 0.41 -14.99
CA ALA A 503 5.53 -0.34 -16.21
C ALA A 503 6.62 -0.09 -17.28
N ALA A 504 7.00 1.17 -17.47
CA ALA A 504 8.14 1.56 -18.29
C ALA A 504 8.84 2.79 -17.71
N PHE A 505 10.17 2.72 -17.53
CA PHE A 505 10.98 3.84 -17.06
C PHE A 505 12.46 3.62 -17.43
N THR A 506 13.30 4.64 -17.24
CA THR A 506 14.73 4.57 -17.55
C THR A 506 15.58 5.16 -16.45
N LEU A 507 16.73 4.53 -16.22
CA LEU A 507 17.85 5.04 -15.42
C LEU A 507 18.99 5.33 -16.40
N PRO A 508 19.10 6.57 -16.94
CA PRO A 508 20.07 6.86 -17.98
C PRO A 508 21.49 6.51 -17.55
N GLY A 509 22.20 5.73 -18.37
CA GLY A 509 23.54 5.20 -18.06
C GLY A 509 23.57 3.90 -17.24
N LEU A 510 22.42 3.31 -16.92
CA LEU A 510 22.32 2.03 -16.21
C LEU A 510 21.45 1.01 -16.96
N CYS A 511 20.15 1.31 -17.15
CA CYS A 511 19.22 0.42 -17.87
C CYS A 511 17.94 1.14 -18.30
N ARG A 512 17.30 0.62 -19.36
CA ARG A 512 15.90 0.89 -19.69
C ARG A 512 15.04 -0.25 -19.19
N VAL A 513 13.99 0.05 -18.42
CA VAL A 513 12.96 -0.94 -18.09
C VAL A 513 11.81 -0.70 -19.05
N VAL A 514 11.76 -1.49 -20.13
CA VAL A 514 10.78 -1.30 -21.23
C VAL A 514 9.46 -2.00 -20.95
N SER A 515 9.50 -3.02 -20.08
CA SER A 515 8.37 -3.76 -19.56
C SER A 515 8.73 -4.26 -18.15
N GLY A 516 8.42 -3.45 -17.15
CA GLY A 516 8.77 -3.68 -15.74
C GLY A 516 7.67 -4.42 -14.97
N ILE A 517 6.43 -3.96 -15.09
CA ILE A 517 5.27 -4.59 -14.45
C ILE A 517 4.00 -4.30 -15.27
N ASN A 518 3.09 -5.27 -15.30
CA ASN A 518 1.76 -5.11 -15.90
C ASN A 518 0.71 -5.00 -14.78
N VAL A 519 0.00 -3.89 -14.69
CA VAL A 519 -1.04 -3.70 -13.65
C VAL A 519 -2.26 -4.61 -13.82
N PHE A 520 -2.44 -5.20 -15.01
CA PHE A 520 -3.46 -6.23 -15.26
C PHE A 520 -2.98 -7.64 -14.91
N ASP A 521 -1.73 -7.82 -14.46
CA ASP A 521 -1.22 -9.13 -14.04
C ASP A 521 -2.07 -9.63 -12.87
N PRO A 522 -2.60 -10.86 -12.95
CA PRO A 522 -3.48 -11.39 -11.93
C PRO A 522 -2.75 -11.76 -10.64
N LYS A 523 -1.48 -11.38 -10.46
CA LYS A 523 -0.84 -11.38 -9.15
C LYS A 523 -1.33 -10.23 -8.25
N PHE A 524 -1.85 -9.14 -8.81
CA PHE A 524 -2.31 -7.99 -8.03
C PHE A 524 -3.65 -8.25 -7.33
N ASN A 525 -3.66 -8.03 -6.02
CA ASN A 525 -4.84 -8.19 -5.18
C ASN A 525 -4.99 -7.01 -4.22
N ILE A 526 -6.21 -6.51 -4.08
CA ILE A 526 -6.54 -5.49 -3.08
C ILE A 526 -7.05 -6.17 -1.81
N ALA A 527 -6.25 -6.07 -0.76
CA ALA A 527 -6.62 -6.46 0.60
C ALA A 527 -6.38 -5.26 1.52
N ALA A 528 -7.43 -4.45 1.68
CA ALA A 528 -7.36 -3.25 2.49
C ALA A 528 -7.19 -3.61 3.99
N PRO A 529 -6.31 -2.91 4.72
CA PRO A 529 -6.19 -3.10 6.17
C PRO A 529 -7.41 -2.55 6.90
N GLY A 530 -7.54 -2.91 8.18
CA GLY A 530 -8.56 -2.37 9.07
C GLY A 530 -7.98 -1.52 10.19
N ALA A 531 -8.83 -1.16 11.15
CA ALA A 531 -8.40 -0.63 12.44
C ALA A 531 -8.55 -1.71 13.53
N ASP A 532 -7.77 -1.61 14.61
CA ASP A 532 -7.88 -2.48 15.78
C ASP A 532 -9.25 -2.30 16.46
N GLN A 533 -10.16 -3.25 16.26
CA GLN A 533 -11.54 -3.20 16.78
C GLN A 533 -11.61 -3.33 18.31
N SER A 534 -10.50 -3.61 18.99
CA SER A 534 -10.41 -3.47 20.46
C SER A 534 -10.25 -2.02 20.91
N VAL A 535 -9.74 -1.16 20.04
CA VAL A 535 -9.48 0.27 20.28
C VAL A 535 -10.57 1.14 19.65
N TYR A 536 -10.90 0.88 18.38
CA TYR A 536 -11.86 1.63 17.58
C TYR A 536 -13.11 0.77 17.34
N PHE A 537 -14.18 1.10 18.05
CA PHE A 537 -15.45 0.38 18.00
C PHE A 537 -16.61 1.37 18.12
N PRO A 538 -17.84 0.99 17.73
CA PRO A 538 -18.98 1.88 17.67
C PRO A 538 -19.22 2.63 18.98
N TYR A 539 -19.46 3.94 18.90
CA TYR A 539 -19.79 4.78 20.06
C TYR A 539 -21.06 4.34 20.83
N THR A 540 -21.89 3.48 20.22
CA THR A 540 -23.10 2.90 20.81
C THR A 540 -22.81 1.77 21.79
N GLU A 541 -21.63 1.14 21.75
CA GLU A 541 -21.24 0.06 22.65
C GLU A 541 -20.72 0.58 24.00
N LYS A 542 -21.60 1.23 24.77
CA LYS A 542 -21.23 1.96 26.00
C LYS A 542 -20.51 1.11 27.06
N ASP A 543 -20.80 -0.19 27.12
CA ASP A 543 -20.17 -1.12 28.08
C ASP A 543 -18.66 -1.32 27.83
N ARG A 544 -18.17 -0.97 26.63
CA ARG A 544 -16.77 -1.10 26.24
C ARG A 544 -15.98 0.21 26.37
N ASN A 545 -16.64 1.32 26.71
CA ASN A 545 -16.01 2.64 26.74
C ASN A 545 -14.87 2.72 27.77
N PHE A 546 -13.83 3.45 27.41
CA PHE A 546 -12.68 3.71 28.27
C PHE A 546 -12.97 4.91 29.18
N THR A 547 -13.91 4.73 30.11
CA THR A 547 -14.41 5.78 31.01
C THR A 547 -13.33 6.47 31.84
N GLN A 548 -12.19 5.81 32.07
CA GLN A 548 -11.02 6.40 32.73
C GLN A 548 -10.46 7.63 32.00
N PHE A 549 -10.69 7.77 30.70
CA PHE A 549 -10.22 8.91 29.91
C PHE A 549 -11.18 10.10 29.90
N TYR A 550 -12.40 9.98 30.44
CA TYR A 550 -13.42 11.03 30.33
C TYR A 550 -12.97 12.37 30.93
N PRO A 551 -12.41 12.43 32.16
CA PRO A 551 -11.96 13.69 32.73
C PRO A 551 -10.87 14.37 31.88
N VAL A 552 -9.97 13.57 31.32
CA VAL A 552 -8.86 14.06 30.49
C VAL A 552 -9.37 14.56 29.15
N ILE A 553 -10.32 13.85 28.52
CA ILE A 553 -10.93 14.28 27.25
C ILE A 553 -11.78 15.53 27.42
N GLU A 554 -12.56 15.63 28.52
CA GLU A 554 -13.33 16.83 28.82
C GLU A 554 -12.45 18.05 29.03
N ASP A 555 -11.34 17.91 29.77
CA ASP A 555 -10.35 18.98 29.94
C ASP A 555 -9.71 19.34 28.59
N LEU A 556 -9.28 18.32 27.82
CA LEU A 556 -8.65 18.46 26.50
C LEU A 556 -9.55 19.22 25.51
N LEU A 557 -10.87 19.05 25.55
CA LEU A 557 -11.81 19.71 24.65
C LEU A 557 -12.32 21.07 25.16
N TYR A 558 -12.58 21.18 26.47
CA TYR A 558 -13.43 22.25 27.00
C TYR A 558 -12.78 23.15 28.06
N SER A 559 -11.53 22.87 28.46
CA SER A 559 -10.78 23.75 29.35
C SER A 559 -10.55 25.13 28.71
N GLU A 560 -10.76 26.20 29.47
CA GLU A 560 -10.50 27.58 28.99
C GLU A 560 -9.03 28.00 29.14
N VAL A 561 -8.20 27.13 29.73
CA VAL A 561 -6.79 27.40 30.00
C VAL A 561 -5.95 26.82 28.86
N ASP A 562 -5.11 27.66 28.26
CA ASP A 562 -4.11 27.20 27.30
C ASP A 562 -2.98 26.44 28.03
N THR A 563 -2.59 25.30 27.49
CA THR A 563 -1.54 24.42 28.05
C THR A 563 -0.58 23.97 26.96
N ASN A 564 0.40 23.13 27.31
CA ASN A 564 1.24 22.47 26.32
C ASN A 564 0.51 21.35 25.55
N GLU A 565 -0.71 20.97 25.95
CA GLU A 565 -1.52 19.95 25.27
C GLU A 565 -2.62 20.53 24.38
N HIS A 566 -3.08 21.76 24.65
CA HIS A 566 -4.14 22.41 23.88
C HIS A 566 -4.13 23.93 24.00
N ILE A 567 -4.56 24.62 22.94
CA ILE A 567 -4.80 26.07 22.90
C ILE A 567 -6.16 26.43 22.30
N GLY A 568 -6.69 27.60 22.64
CA GLY A 568 -8.04 28.04 22.27
C GLY A 568 -9.11 27.40 23.16
N TYR A 569 -10.40 27.69 22.96
CA TYR A 569 -11.47 27.10 23.76
C TYR A 569 -12.80 27.09 22.99
N LEU A 570 -13.71 26.23 23.45
CA LEU A 570 -15.05 26.09 22.90
C LEU A 570 -16.07 26.74 23.85
N GLU A 571 -16.60 27.90 23.47
CA GLU A 571 -17.55 28.67 24.27
C GLU A 571 -18.89 27.94 24.41
N ASN A 572 -19.41 27.40 23.30
CA ASN A 572 -20.64 26.62 23.32
C ASN A 572 -20.35 25.12 23.26
N ARG A 573 -20.33 24.48 24.43
CA ARG A 573 -20.09 23.02 24.59
C ARG A 573 -21.21 22.13 24.04
N ARG A 574 -22.38 22.69 23.70
CA ARG A 574 -23.52 21.91 23.16
C ARG A 574 -23.49 21.77 21.64
N LYS A 575 -22.65 22.55 20.95
CA LYS A 575 -22.51 22.43 19.51
C LYS A 575 -21.81 21.11 19.16
N PRO A 576 -22.22 20.44 18.07
CA PRO A 576 -21.43 19.35 17.50
C PRO A 576 -20.01 19.80 17.15
N ILE A 577 -19.09 18.84 17.12
CA ILE A 577 -17.69 19.09 16.84
C ILE A 577 -17.33 18.53 15.45
N ILE A 578 -16.76 19.39 14.60
CA ILE A 578 -15.91 18.92 13.49
C ILE A 578 -14.55 18.58 14.07
N PHE A 579 -14.12 17.35 13.84
CA PHE A 579 -12.87 16.81 14.34
C PHE A 579 -11.95 16.42 13.18
N SER A 580 -10.68 16.81 13.26
CA SER A 580 -9.64 16.32 12.35
C SER A 580 -8.37 16.00 13.13
N MET A 581 -7.74 14.86 12.82
CA MET A 581 -6.52 14.40 13.45
C MET A 581 -5.55 13.87 12.39
N ALA A 582 -4.37 14.47 12.29
CA ALA A 582 -3.34 14.04 11.36
C ALA A 582 -1.95 14.57 11.79
N ARG A 583 -0.90 14.13 11.07
CA ARG A 583 0.39 14.83 11.08
C ARG A 583 0.21 16.24 10.52
N PHE A 584 1.06 17.16 10.96
CA PHE A 584 0.92 18.58 10.67
C PHE A 584 1.88 18.98 9.54
N ASP A 585 1.50 18.65 8.32
CA ASP A 585 2.26 18.93 7.09
C ASP A 585 1.34 19.52 6.01
N VAL A 586 1.95 20.03 4.93
CA VAL A 586 1.24 20.72 3.84
C VAL A 586 0.25 19.80 3.14
N VAL A 587 0.60 18.52 2.97
CA VAL A 587 -0.23 17.54 2.26
C VAL A 587 -1.48 17.20 3.07
N LYS A 588 -1.37 17.10 4.41
CA LYS A 588 -2.52 16.87 5.28
C LYS A 588 -3.50 18.04 5.34
N ASN A 589 -3.03 19.26 5.04
CA ASN A 589 -3.87 20.43 4.78
C ASN A 589 -4.87 20.75 5.91
N LEU A 590 -4.46 20.55 7.17
CA LEU A 590 -5.27 20.89 8.34
C LEU A 590 -5.52 22.40 8.42
N THR A 591 -4.56 23.22 8.00
CA THR A 591 -4.75 24.68 7.89
C THR A 591 -5.78 25.06 6.83
N GLY A 592 -5.88 24.31 5.73
CA GLY A 592 -6.92 24.50 4.71
C GLY A 592 -8.32 24.32 5.29
N LEU A 593 -8.55 23.28 6.08
CA LEU A 593 -9.83 23.08 6.77
C LEU A 593 -10.18 24.24 7.72
N VAL A 594 -9.20 24.78 8.44
CA VAL A 594 -9.40 25.95 9.31
C VAL A 594 -9.77 27.19 8.50
N GLU A 595 -9.16 27.38 7.34
CA GLU A 595 -9.53 28.45 6.42
C GLU A 595 -10.96 28.30 5.92
N TRP A 596 -11.34 27.10 5.45
CA TRP A 596 -12.70 26.82 4.95
C TRP A 596 -13.76 27.06 6.03
N TYR A 597 -13.51 26.60 7.25
CA TYR A 597 -14.37 26.84 8.40
C TYR A 597 -14.45 28.34 8.73
N GLY A 598 -13.31 29.05 8.74
CA GLY A 598 -13.24 30.47 9.06
C GLY A 598 -14.05 31.36 8.10
N GLN A 599 -14.04 31.02 6.81
CA GLN A 599 -14.80 31.70 5.75
C GLN A 599 -16.30 31.39 5.79
N ASN A 600 -16.68 30.17 6.17
CA ASN A 600 -18.07 29.73 6.11
C ASN A 600 -18.86 30.08 7.40
N GLN A 601 -19.47 31.26 7.43
CA GLN A 601 -20.27 31.73 8.57
C GLN A 601 -21.48 30.85 8.89
N ARG A 602 -22.04 30.16 7.88
CA ARG A 602 -23.16 29.22 8.04
C ARG A 602 -22.71 28.02 8.88
N LEU A 603 -21.57 27.44 8.54
CA LEU A 603 -20.97 26.32 9.26
C LEU A 603 -20.62 26.69 10.71
N ARG A 604 -19.94 27.81 10.92
CA ARG A 604 -19.51 28.31 12.25
C ARG A 604 -20.65 28.46 13.25
N LYS A 605 -21.85 28.82 12.77
CA LYS A 605 -23.04 28.97 13.63
C LYS A 605 -23.50 27.63 14.20
N MET A 606 -23.31 26.53 13.49
CA MET A 606 -23.82 25.21 13.87
C MET A 606 -22.83 24.39 14.68
N VAL A 607 -21.53 24.46 14.36
CA VAL A 607 -20.53 23.51 14.90
C VAL A 607 -19.27 24.20 15.40
N ASN A 608 -18.57 23.53 16.32
CA ASN A 608 -17.21 23.88 16.77
C ASN A 608 -16.18 23.16 15.89
N LEU A 609 -14.95 23.69 15.83
CA LEU A 609 -13.83 23.06 15.13
C LEU A 609 -12.73 22.63 16.12
N VAL A 610 -12.35 21.35 16.05
CA VAL A 610 -11.24 20.76 16.82
C VAL A 610 -10.22 20.16 15.86
N ILE A 611 -8.97 20.62 15.96
CA ILE A 611 -7.84 20.10 15.19
C ILE A 611 -6.84 19.46 16.15
N VAL A 612 -6.41 18.23 15.86
CA VAL A 612 -5.36 17.51 16.58
C VAL A 612 -4.16 17.32 15.65
N GLY A 613 -3.03 17.89 16.02
CA GLY A 613 -1.78 17.68 15.26
C GLY A 613 -0.74 18.76 15.52
N GLY A 614 0.52 18.38 15.39
CA GLY A 614 1.67 19.27 15.48
C GLY A 614 1.92 19.87 16.86
N PHE A 615 2.89 20.79 16.90
CA PHE A 615 3.19 21.62 18.06
C PHE A 615 2.53 23.00 17.92
N PHE A 616 2.37 23.73 19.02
CA PHE A 616 1.85 25.10 18.97
C PHE A 616 2.94 26.15 18.66
N ASP A 617 4.19 25.83 18.98
CA ASP A 617 5.34 26.71 18.80
C ASP A 617 6.22 26.16 17.67
N PRO A 618 6.45 26.92 16.59
CA PRO A 618 7.28 26.45 15.48
C PRO A 618 8.72 26.12 15.93
N LEU A 619 9.24 26.75 16.99
CA LEU A 619 10.60 26.49 17.49
C LEU A 619 10.75 25.10 18.11
N LYS A 620 9.65 24.42 18.45
CA LYS A 620 9.66 23.04 18.96
C LYS A 620 9.75 22.00 17.83
N SER A 621 9.41 22.39 16.59
CA SER A 621 9.55 21.52 15.43
C SER A 621 10.94 21.63 14.81
N LYS A 622 11.45 20.50 14.32
CA LYS A 622 12.64 20.43 13.46
C LYS A 622 12.28 20.35 11.97
N ASP A 623 10.99 20.22 11.66
CA ASP A 623 10.47 20.08 10.32
C ASP A 623 10.03 21.44 9.75
N ARG A 624 10.47 21.74 8.53
CA ARG A 624 10.24 23.06 7.92
C ARG A 624 8.78 23.25 7.48
N GLU A 625 8.13 22.19 7.04
CA GLU A 625 6.73 22.24 6.62
C GLU A 625 5.83 22.43 7.84
N GLU A 626 6.04 21.64 8.89
CA GLU A 626 5.33 21.78 10.16
C GLU A 626 5.52 23.19 10.75
N MET A 627 6.74 23.73 10.76
CA MET A 627 6.98 25.11 11.19
C MET A 627 6.18 26.15 10.37
N ALA A 628 6.05 25.95 9.06
CA ALA A 628 5.31 26.86 8.19
C ALA A 628 3.80 26.74 8.42
N GLU A 629 3.28 25.52 8.53
CA GLU A 629 1.88 25.25 8.82
C GLU A 629 1.49 25.76 10.21
N ILE A 630 2.40 25.71 11.21
CA ILE A 630 2.15 26.25 12.57
C ILE A 630 1.93 27.75 12.51
N ARG A 631 2.79 28.47 11.78
CA ARG A 631 2.64 29.92 11.59
C ARG A 631 1.32 30.25 10.89
N LYS A 632 1.04 29.52 9.79
CA LYS A 632 -0.20 29.67 9.04
C LYS A 632 -1.44 29.41 9.90
N MET A 633 -1.41 28.42 10.78
CA MET A 633 -2.50 28.13 11.72
C MET A 633 -2.79 29.32 12.64
N HIS A 634 -1.76 29.90 13.27
CA HIS A 634 -1.91 31.11 14.10
C HIS A 634 -2.48 32.28 13.29
N ASP A 635 -1.93 32.54 12.10
CA ASP A 635 -2.40 33.61 11.22
C ASP A 635 -3.89 33.45 10.86
N LEU A 636 -4.34 32.22 10.56
CA LEU A 636 -5.73 31.92 10.23
C LEU A 636 -6.67 32.10 11.43
N VAL A 637 -6.26 31.66 12.61
CA VAL A 637 -7.03 31.81 13.86
C VAL A 637 -7.26 33.29 14.18
N GLU A 638 -6.23 34.13 14.02
CA GLU A 638 -6.34 35.57 14.19
C GLU A 638 -7.18 36.23 13.09
N LYS A 639 -6.87 35.95 11.81
CA LYS A 639 -7.55 36.50 10.62
C LYS A 639 -9.06 36.28 10.67
N TYR A 640 -9.50 35.06 11.00
CA TYR A 640 -10.92 34.70 11.02
C TYR A 640 -11.58 34.83 12.41
N ARG A 641 -10.84 35.30 13.42
CA ARG A 641 -11.29 35.50 14.81
C ARG A 641 -12.00 34.26 15.35
N LEU A 642 -11.25 33.15 15.43
CA LEU A 642 -11.82 31.83 15.75
C LEU A 642 -11.95 31.54 17.25
N LYS A 643 -11.54 32.48 18.12
CA LYS A 643 -11.65 32.35 19.58
C LYS A 643 -13.09 32.02 19.99
N GLY A 644 -13.26 31.04 20.89
CA GLY A 644 -14.55 30.53 21.36
C GLY A 644 -15.22 29.48 20.44
N GLN A 645 -14.70 29.26 19.24
CA GLN A 645 -15.26 28.31 18.25
C GLN A 645 -14.23 27.26 17.80
N PHE A 646 -12.97 27.43 18.18
CA PHE A 646 -11.84 26.64 17.72
C PHE A 646 -10.98 26.16 18.89
N ARG A 647 -10.54 24.90 18.79
CA ARG A 647 -9.65 24.24 19.73
C ARG A 647 -8.55 23.51 18.96
N TRP A 648 -7.29 23.81 19.27
CA TRP A 648 -6.14 23.12 18.70
C TRP A 648 -5.46 22.29 19.79
N ILE A 649 -5.34 20.99 19.54
CA ILE A 649 -4.77 19.99 20.44
C ILE A 649 -3.46 19.47 19.85
N ALA A 650 -2.46 19.27 20.71
CA ALA A 650 -1.15 18.74 20.32
C ALA A 650 -1.27 17.29 19.85
N ALA A 651 -0.29 16.82 19.07
CA ALA A 651 -0.26 15.44 18.57
C ALA A 651 -0.46 14.40 19.70
N GLN A 652 -1.33 13.43 19.45
CA GLN A 652 -1.73 12.41 20.43
C GLN A 652 -1.09 11.05 20.12
N THR A 653 -0.47 10.42 21.11
CA THR A 653 0.27 9.16 20.94
C THR A 653 -0.40 7.93 21.56
N ASP A 654 -1.34 8.12 22.49
CA ASP A 654 -2.08 7.01 23.12
C ASP A 654 -3.30 6.63 22.28
N ARG A 655 -3.21 5.49 21.59
CA ARG A 655 -4.30 4.97 20.73
C ARG A 655 -5.59 4.69 21.49
N TYR A 656 -5.54 4.29 22.77
CA TYR A 656 -6.76 4.01 23.54
C TYR A 656 -7.49 5.30 23.88
N ARG A 657 -6.74 6.35 24.27
CA ARG A 657 -7.30 7.71 24.44
C ARG A 657 -7.86 8.24 23.13
N ASN A 658 -7.17 8.03 22.00
CA ASN A 658 -7.64 8.45 20.68
C ASN A 658 -8.94 7.75 20.27
N GLY A 659 -9.05 6.43 20.50
CA GLY A 659 -10.28 5.68 20.24
C GLY A 659 -11.47 6.24 21.04
N GLU A 660 -11.26 6.57 22.31
CA GLU A 660 -12.32 7.19 23.12
C GLU A 660 -12.62 8.63 22.67
N LEU A 661 -11.62 9.39 22.23
CA LEU A 661 -11.83 10.73 21.68
C LEU A 661 -12.75 10.68 20.46
N TYR A 662 -12.53 9.78 19.48
CA TYR A 662 -13.45 9.61 18.34
C TYR A 662 -14.90 9.33 18.78
N ARG A 663 -15.08 8.43 19.76
CA ARG A 663 -16.42 8.11 20.30
C ARG A 663 -17.04 9.29 21.05
N PHE A 664 -16.23 10.06 21.79
CA PHE A 664 -16.68 11.26 22.49
C PHE A 664 -17.15 12.33 21.48
N ILE A 665 -16.44 12.51 20.36
CA ILE A 665 -16.91 13.39 19.26
C ILE A 665 -18.23 12.87 18.67
N ALA A 666 -18.37 11.56 18.47
CA ALA A 666 -19.61 10.95 17.98
C ALA A 666 -20.79 11.20 18.95
N ASP A 667 -20.55 11.20 20.26
CA ASP A 667 -21.56 11.55 21.27
C ASP A 667 -22.04 13.00 21.14
N THR A 668 -21.21 13.93 20.64
CA THR A 668 -21.63 15.31 20.32
C THR A 668 -22.45 15.43 19.04
N LYS A 669 -22.70 14.32 18.33
CA LYS A 669 -23.24 14.30 16.95
C LYS A 669 -22.37 15.10 15.96
N GLY A 670 -21.06 15.07 16.20
CA GLY A 670 -20.04 15.68 15.36
C GLY A 670 -19.76 14.95 14.05
N ALA A 671 -18.69 15.32 13.37
CA ALA A 671 -18.20 14.65 12.16
C ALA A 671 -16.67 14.66 12.10
N PHE A 672 -16.08 13.66 11.46
CA PHE A 672 -14.65 13.65 11.11
C PHE A 672 -14.45 14.31 9.75
N VAL A 673 -13.41 15.12 9.60
CA VAL A 673 -13.02 15.71 8.32
C VAL A 673 -11.55 15.42 8.04
N GLN A 674 -11.28 14.79 6.90
CA GLN A 674 -9.95 14.56 6.35
C GLN A 674 -9.77 15.46 5.12
N PRO A 675 -9.06 16.60 5.22
CA PRO A 675 -8.98 17.61 4.16
C PRO A 675 -7.71 17.52 3.28
N ALA A 676 -7.03 16.37 3.22
CA ALA A 676 -5.70 16.29 2.60
C ALA A 676 -5.76 16.62 1.11
N LEU A 677 -4.72 17.30 0.61
CA LEU A 677 -4.52 17.49 -0.83
C LEU A 677 -4.39 16.15 -1.55
N TYR A 678 -3.83 15.15 -0.87
CA TYR A 678 -3.80 13.76 -1.31
C TYR A 678 -3.61 12.84 -0.10
N GLU A 679 -4.37 11.75 -0.03
CA GLU A 679 -4.24 10.73 1.01
C GLU A 679 -4.05 9.35 0.39
N ALA A 680 -2.94 8.68 0.69
CA ALA A 680 -2.62 7.40 0.04
C ALA A 680 -3.59 6.27 0.43
N PHE A 681 -4.03 6.25 1.69
CA PHE A 681 -5.03 5.30 2.17
C PHE A 681 -6.04 5.98 3.10
N GLY A 682 -5.58 6.49 4.26
CA GLY A 682 -6.42 7.18 5.23
C GLY A 682 -6.90 6.29 6.38
N LEU A 683 -5.98 5.76 7.18
CA LEU A 683 -6.34 4.99 8.39
C LEU A 683 -7.26 5.77 9.33
N THR A 684 -7.08 7.09 9.47
CA THR A 684 -7.94 7.93 10.30
C THR A 684 -9.39 7.97 9.81
N VAL A 685 -9.64 7.81 8.51
CA VAL A 685 -10.98 7.66 7.93
C VAL A 685 -11.61 6.34 8.43
N ILE A 686 -10.84 5.25 8.39
CA ILE A 686 -11.26 3.93 8.89
C ILE A 686 -11.50 3.95 10.41
N GLU A 687 -10.65 4.62 11.18
CA GLU A 687 -10.78 4.77 12.65
C GLU A 687 -12.05 5.56 13.01
N ALA A 688 -12.30 6.68 12.32
CA ALA A 688 -13.50 7.49 12.51
C ALA A 688 -14.77 6.69 12.18
N MET A 689 -14.80 6.03 11.02
CA MET A 689 -15.95 5.23 10.59
C MET A 689 -16.17 4.02 11.51
N ASN A 690 -15.12 3.32 11.97
CA ASN A 690 -15.23 2.25 12.98
C ASN A 690 -15.81 2.72 14.31
N SER A 691 -15.56 3.99 14.66
CA SER A 691 -16.12 4.60 15.87
C SER A 691 -17.57 5.05 15.70
N GLY A 692 -18.12 4.95 14.49
CA GLY A 692 -19.46 5.41 14.13
C GLY A 692 -19.56 6.92 13.92
N LEU A 693 -18.45 7.60 13.64
CA LEU A 693 -18.42 9.03 13.36
C LEU A 693 -18.62 9.26 11.85
N PRO A 694 -19.65 10.01 11.41
CA PRO A 694 -19.79 10.40 10.01
C PRO A 694 -18.55 11.13 9.50
N THR A 695 -18.09 10.77 8.31
CA THR A 695 -16.79 11.21 7.79
C THR A 695 -16.92 11.93 6.45
N PHE A 696 -16.21 13.06 6.35
CA PHE A 696 -15.92 13.77 5.12
C PHE A 696 -14.44 13.55 4.80
N ALA A 697 -14.10 13.05 3.63
CA ALA A 697 -12.70 12.83 3.26
C ALA A 697 -12.39 13.30 1.84
N THR A 698 -11.12 13.62 1.61
CA THR A 698 -10.62 14.01 0.28
C THR A 698 -11.02 13.00 -0.79
N ASN A 699 -11.40 13.50 -1.97
CA ASN A 699 -11.58 12.68 -3.17
C ASN A 699 -10.25 12.33 -3.87
N GLN A 700 -9.11 12.77 -3.31
CA GLN A 700 -7.78 12.54 -3.86
C GLN A 700 -7.07 11.37 -3.15
N GLY A 701 -7.08 10.20 -3.77
CA GLY A 701 -6.38 9.00 -3.32
C GLY A 701 -7.27 7.97 -2.62
N GLY A 702 -6.73 7.26 -1.64
CA GLY A 702 -7.38 6.11 -1.00
C GLY A 702 -8.75 6.36 -0.37
N PRO A 703 -9.03 7.52 0.27
CA PRO A 703 -10.35 7.76 0.84
C PRO A 703 -11.49 7.76 -0.19
N ALA A 704 -11.20 8.08 -1.46
CA ALA A 704 -12.16 8.01 -2.55
C ALA A 704 -12.69 6.59 -2.83
N GLU A 705 -11.95 5.56 -2.43
CA GLU A 705 -12.37 4.16 -2.49
C GLU A 705 -13.04 3.70 -1.19
N ILE A 706 -12.65 4.27 -0.05
CA ILE A 706 -13.18 3.90 1.27
C ILE A 706 -14.64 4.34 1.39
N ILE A 707 -14.91 5.59 1.06
CA ILE A 707 -16.23 6.21 1.18
C ILE A 707 -17.03 5.99 -0.10
N VAL A 708 -18.31 5.71 0.08
CA VAL A 708 -19.30 5.79 -0.99
C VAL A 708 -20.08 7.08 -0.75
N ASP A 709 -19.81 8.09 -1.59
CA ASP A 709 -20.30 9.46 -1.42
C ASP A 709 -21.82 9.51 -1.23
N GLY A 710 -22.26 10.18 -0.16
CA GLY A 710 -23.67 10.30 0.22
C GLY A 710 -24.29 9.06 0.87
N ILE A 711 -23.57 7.93 0.95
CA ILE A 711 -24.05 6.69 1.55
C ILE A 711 -23.32 6.39 2.86
N SER A 712 -22.02 6.10 2.81
CA SER A 712 -21.21 5.74 3.99
C SER A 712 -20.38 6.91 4.55
N GLY A 713 -20.45 8.06 3.90
CA GLY A 713 -19.72 9.29 4.21
C GLY A 713 -19.81 10.25 3.03
N PHE A 714 -18.94 11.25 2.97
CA PHE A 714 -18.94 12.24 1.90
C PHE A 714 -17.53 12.52 1.37
N HIS A 715 -17.44 12.76 0.06
CA HIS A 715 -16.23 13.24 -0.59
C HIS A 715 -16.18 14.77 -0.60
N ILE A 716 -15.01 15.31 -0.30
CA ILE A 716 -14.67 16.73 -0.38
C ILE A 716 -13.49 16.94 -1.34
N ASP A 717 -13.50 18.03 -2.09
CA ASP A 717 -12.40 18.41 -2.98
C ASP A 717 -11.47 19.40 -2.26
N PRO A 718 -10.23 19.00 -1.95
CA PRO A 718 -9.30 19.87 -1.21
C PRO A 718 -8.86 21.10 -1.99
N HIS A 719 -9.09 21.15 -3.31
CA HIS A 719 -8.84 22.31 -4.16
C HIS A 719 -10.03 23.26 -4.24
N ASN A 720 -11.21 22.87 -3.73
CA ASN A 720 -12.41 23.69 -3.68
C ASN A 720 -12.98 23.75 -2.25
N GLY A 721 -12.39 24.62 -1.42
CA GLY A 721 -12.77 24.80 -0.03
C GLY A 721 -14.18 25.37 0.18
N GLU A 722 -14.68 26.18 -0.76
CA GLU A 722 -16.03 26.72 -0.70
C GLU A 722 -17.08 25.62 -0.87
N GLU A 723 -16.96 24.79 -1.93
CA GLU A 723 -17.82 23.63 -2.15
C GLU A 723 -17.74 22.66 -0.96
N SER A 724 -16.51 22.35 -0.52
CA SER A 724 -16.28 21.41 0.58
C SER A 724 -16.91 21.87 1.89
N SER A 725 -16.72 23.14 2.28
CA SER A 725 -17.34 23.68 3.50
C SER A 725 -18.87 23.77 3.40
N ASN A 726 -19.42 24.06 2.22
CA ASN A 726 -20.85 24.08 1.99
C ASN A 726 -21.46 22.68 2.10
N LYS A 727 -20.80 21.66 1.57
CA LYS A 727 -21.23 20.25 1.71
C LYS A 727 -21.27 19.82 3.19
N ILE A 728 -20.27 20.22 3.98
CA ILE A 728 -20.26 19.96 5.43
C ILE A 728 -21.41 20.72 6.13
N ALA A 729 -21.65 21.99 5.78
CA ALA A 729 -22.75 22.77 6.34
C ALA A 729 -24.12 22.16 6.01
N ASP A 730 -24.32 21.73 4.77
CA ASP A 730 -25.57 21.09 4.33
C ASP A 730 -25.88 19.81 5.11
N PHE A 731 -24.86 19.02 5.45
CA PHE A 731 -25.02 17.85 6.30
C PHE A 731 -25.52 18.22 7.71
N PHE A 732 -24.90 19.21 8.36
CA PHE A 732 -25.33 19.62 9.69
C PHE A 732 -26.72 20.27 9.68
N GLU A 733 -27.07 21.03 8.63
CA GLU A 733 -28.43 21.54 8.44
C GLU A 733 -29.46 20.42 8.31
N LYS A 734 -29.16 19.39 7.52
CA LYS A 734 -30.02 18.20 7.42
C LYS A 734 -30.15 17.48 8.76
N CYS A 735 -29.07 17.37 9.54
CA CYS A 735 -29.13 16.77 10.88
C CYS A 735 -29.99 17.59 11.86
N LEU A 736 -30.04 18.91 11.71
CA LEU A 736 -30.92 19.79 12.50
C LEU A 736 -32.40 19.63 12.10
N GLN A 737 -32.67 19.36 10.83
CA GLN A 737 -34.03 19.13 10.31
C GLN A 737 -34.52 17.70 10.60
N ASP A 738 -33.63 16.71 10.52
CA ASP A 738 -33.89 15.30 10.74
C ASP A 738 -32.78 14.68 11.59
N SER A 739 -33.09 14.47 12.87
CA SER A 739 -32.18 13.85 13.84
C SER A 739 -31.79 12.40 13.49
N THR A 740 -32.52 11.74 12.58
CA THR A 740 -32.19 10.37 12.13
C THR A 740 -31.11 10.35 11.05
N HIS A 741 -30.93 11.46 10.31
CA HIS A 741 -29.97 11.56 9.20
C HIS A 741 -28.53 11.21 9.65
N TRP A 742 -28.09 11.79 10.77
CA TRP A 742 -26.76 11.51 11.33
C TRP A 742 -26.57 10.02 11.65
N ASN A 743 -27.57 9.40 12.28
CA ASN A 743 -27.52 7.98 12.64
C ASN A 743 -27.53 7.08 11.40
N GLY A 744 -28.22 7.48 10.33
CA GLY A 744 -28.22 6.79 9.04
C GLY A 744 -26.82 6.73 8.42
N ILE A 745 -26.13 7.89 8.33
CA ILE A 745 -24.76 7.94 7.79
C ILE A 745 -23.78 7.19 8.70
N SER A 746 -23.91 7.33 10.02
CA SER A 746 -23.10 6.59 11.01
C SER A 746 -23.23 5.07 10.83
N ALA A 747 -24.46 4.55 10.74
CA ALA A 747 -24.72 3.12 10.55
C ALA A 747 -24.21 2.61 9.18
N ALA A 748 -24.39 3.39 8.11
CA ALA A 748 -23.88 3.05 6.79
C ALA A 748 -22.34 3.07 6.74
N GLY A 749 -21.69 4.00 7.44
CA GLY A 749 -20.25 4.03 7.64
C GLY A 749 -19.73 2.76 8.33
N LEU A 750 -20.37 2.38 9.44
CA LEU A 750 -20.06 1.14 10.17
C LEU A 750 -20.25 -0.12 9.31
N HIS A 751 -21.33 -0.17 8.53
CA HIS A 751 -21.60 -1.26 7.60
C HIS A 751 -20.48 -1.40 6.56
N ARG A 752 -20.11 -0.28 5.91
CA ARG A 752 -19.02 -0.23 4.93
C ARG A 752 -17.70 -0.76 5.50
N ILE A 753 -17.36 -0.39 6.72
CA ILE A 753 -16.13 -0.87 7.37
C ILE A 753 -16.19 -2.38 7.63
N ASN A 754 -17.28 -2.86 8.21
CA ASN A 754 -17.44 -4.28 8.53
C ASN A 754 -17.46 -5.18 7.29
N GLU A 755 -17.87 -4.66 6.13
CA GLU A 755 -17.85 -5.38 4.86
C GLU A 755 -16.49 -5.39 4.16
N CYS A 756 -15.65 -4.36 4.35
CA CYS A 756 -14.49 -4.13 3.48
C CYS A 756 -13.16 -3.92 4.21
N TYR A 757 -13.15 -3.33 5.40
CA TYR A 757 -11.94 -2.76 6.03
C TYR A 757 -11.75 -3.27 7.46
N THR A 758 -11.68 -4.59 7.62
CA THR A 758 -11.33 -5.23 8.90
C THR A 758 -10.11 -6.13 8.75
N TRP A 759 -9.32 -6.24 9.82
CA TRP A 759 -8.19 -7.15 9.86
C TRP A 759 -8.60 -8.62 9.71
N LYS A 760 -9.83 -8.98 10.09
CA LYS A 760 -10.39 -10.33 9.85
C LYS A 760 -10.56 -10.62 8.36
N ILE A 761 -11.14 -9.69 7.60
CA ILE A 761 -11.29 -9.83 6.14
C ILE A 761 -9.91 -9.89 5.49
N TYR A 762 -8.99 -9.02 5.93
CA TYR A 762 -7.61 -9.03 5.46
C TYR A 762 -6.94 -10.39 5.64
N ALA A 763 -6.97 -10.95 6.87
CA ALA A 763 -6.35 -12.23 7.18
C ALA A 763 -6.94 -13.37 6.35
N ASN A 764 -8.27 -13.39 6.18
CA ASN A 764 -8.95 -14.37 5.32
C ASN A 764 -8.46 -14.28 3.87
N LYS A 765 -8.51 -13.08 3.27
CA LYS A 765 -8.04 -12.86 1.90
C LYS A 765 -6.58 -13.27 1.72
N MET A 766 -5.70 -12.92 2.67
CA MET A 766 -4.27 -13.27 2.60
C MET A 766 -4.04 -14.78 2.61
N LEU A 767 -4.73 -15.52 3.48
CA LEU A 767 -4.61 -16.97 3.54
C LEU A 767 -5.22 -17.64 2.31
N ASP A 768 -6.34 -17.13 1.80
CA ASP A 768 -6.97 -17.63 0.56
C ASP A 768 -6.06 -17.41 -0.66
N MET A 769 -5.42 -16.24 -0.74
CA MET A 769 -4.36 -15.99 -1.72
C MET A 769 -3.20 -16.98 -1.54
N GLY A 770 -2.67 -17.13 -0.33
CA GLY A 770 -1.58 -18.08 -0.07
C GLY A 770 -1.92 -19.50 -0.54
N ASN A 771 -3.14 -19.99 -0.26
CA ASN A 771 -3.60 -21.32 -0.67
C ASN A 771 -3.72 -21.42 -2.21
N MET A 772 -4.42 -20.47 -2.84
CA MET A 772 -4.67 -20.50 -4.28
C MET A 772 -3.39 -20.29 -5.10
N TYR A 773 -2.56 -19.31 -4.73
CA TYR A 773 -1.31 -19.03 -5.46
C TYR A 773 -0.27 -20.14 -5.27
N THR A 774 -0.31 -20.87 -4.15
CA THR A 774 0.52 -22.09 -3.99
C THR A 774 0.13 -23.15 -5.01
N PHE A 775 -1.17 -23.38 -5.20
CA PHE A 775 -1.67 -24.30 -6.22
C PHE A 775 -1.39 -23.79 -7.64
N TRP A 776 -1.67 -22.52 -7.92
CA TRP A 776 -1.36 -21.83 -9.19
C TRP A 776 0.10 -22.01 -9.58
N ARG A 777 1.02 -21.77 -8.64
CA ARG A 777 2.47 -21.90 -8.83
C ARG A 777 2.86 -23.32 -9.21
N ARG A 778 2.25 -24.33 -8.60
CA ARG A 778 2.51 -25.75 -8.91
C ARG A 778 2.07 -26.10 -10.33
N VAL A 779 0.89 -25.64 -10.73
CA VAL A 779 0.31 -25.89 -12.05
C VAL A 779 1.10 -25.21 -13.18
N ASN A 780 1.85 -24.14 -12.87
CA ASN A 780 2.62 -23.34 -13.83
C ASN A 780 4.13 -23.31 -13.51
N ASN A 781 4.66 -24.40 -12.94
CA ASN A 781 6.04 -24.46 -12.45
C ASN A 781 7.10 -24.18 -13.52
N GLN A 782 6.91 -24.66 -14.76
CA GLN A 782 7.88 -24.48 -15.85
C GLN A 782 8.10 -23.00 -16.19
N GLN A 783 7.00 -22.25 -16.38
CA GLN A 783 7.04 -20.82 -16.68
C GLN A 783 7.62 -20.03 -15.50
N LYS A 784 7.26 -20.41 -14.26
CA LYS A 784 7.84 -19.79 -13.06
C LYS A 784 9.37 -19.96 -13.03
N VAL A 785 9.90 -21.14 -13.37
CA VAL A 785 11.35 -21.40 -13.41
C VAL A 785 12.05 -20.53 -14.46
N ALA A 786 11.43 -20.33 -15.63
CA ALA A 786 11.97 -19.44 -16.67
C ALA A 786 12.08 -17.99 -16.19
N LYS A 787 10.97 -17.41 -15.67
CA LYS A 787 10.96 -16.04 -15.12
C LYS A 787 11.96 -15.88 -13.97
N GLN A 788 12.06 -16.86 -13.08
CA GLN A 788 13.04 -16.87 -11.98
C GLN A 788 14.49 -16.92 -12.45
N SER A 789 14.77 -17.55 -13.59
CA SER A 789 16.12 -17.58 -14.17
C SER A 789 16.53 -16.20 -14.68
N TYR A 790 15.63 -15.49 -15.36
CA TYR A 790 15.85 -14.10 -15.78
C TYR A 790 16.08 -13.17 -14.58
N ILE A 791 15.22 -13.25 -13.56
CA ILE A 791 15.36 -12.48 -12.31
C ILE A 791 16.69 -12.78 -11.62
N LYS A 792 17.11 -14.05 -11.57
CA LYS A 792 18.39 -14.44 -10.96
C LYS A 792 19.58 -13.86 -11.73
N MET A 793 19.54 -13.84 -13.06
CA MET A 793 20.57 -13.22 -13.88
C MET A 793 20.63 -11.71 -13.59
N PHE A 794 19.48 -11.04 -13.61
CA PHE A 794 19.35 -9.62 -13.31
C PHE A 794 19.88 -9.26 -11.92
N TYR A 795 19.51 -10.04 -10.88
CA TYR A 795 20.04 -9.85 -9.53
C TYR A 795 21.56 -9.96 -9.48
N ASN A 796 22.13 -11.04 -10.05
CA ASN A 796 23.57 -11.32 -9.91
C ASN A 796 24.45 -10.41 -10.76
N LEU A 797 24.01 -10.01 -11.95
CA LEU A 797 24.82 -9.26 -12.90
C LEU A 797 24.59 -7.75 -12.85
N MET A 798 23.44 -7.31 -12.34
CA MET A 798 23.11 -5.89 -12.21
C MET A 798 23.04 -5.47 -10.75
N PHE A 799 22.04 -5.96 -10.00
CA PHE A 799 21.76 -5.46 -8.64
C PHE A 799 22.98 -5.60 -7.70
N LYS A 800 23.66 -6.75 -7.69
CA LYS A 800 24.84 -6.95 -6.84
C LYS A 800 26.01 -5.99 -7.14
N ASN A 801 26.12 -5.49 -8.36
CA ASN A 801 27.16 -4.55 -8.74
C ASN A 801 26.83 -3.11 -8.29
N LEU A 802 25.56 -2.83 -7.99
CA LEU A 802 25.10 -1.54 -7.45
C LEU A 802 25.30 -1.43 -5.94
N THR A 803 25.37 -2.57 -5.22
CA THR A 803 25.51 -2.57 -3.76
C THR A 803 26.95 -2.24 -3.35
N ILE A 804 27.26 -0.95 -3.24
CA ILE A 804 28.55 -0.46 -2.75
C ILE A 804 28.51 -0.38 -1.21
N PRO A 805 29.51 -0.92 -0.48
CA PRO A 805 29.57 -0.77 0.98
C PRO A 805 29.65 0.70 1.38
N VAL A 806 28.70 1.17 2.18
CA VAL A 806 28.77 2.51 2.77
C VAL A 806 29.97 2.57 3.74
N PRO A 807 30.84 3.59 3.66
CA PRO A 807 31.94 3.75 4.62
C PRO A 807 31.39 3.73 6.04
N SER A 808 31.89 2.82 6.87
CA SER A 808 31.50 2.76 8.27
C SER A 808 31.76 4.11 8.94
N TYR A 809 30.72 4.78 9.45
CA TYR A 809 30.89 5.88 10.40
C TYR A 809 31.75 5.36 11.55
N GLU A 810 33.00 5.79 11.63
CA GLU A 810 33.81 5.53 12.82
C GLU A 810 33.13 6.23 14.00
N PRO A 811 32.88 5.53 15.13
CA PRO A 811 32.37 6.19 16.31
C PRO A 811 33.39 7.26 16.73
N GLN A 812 32.97 8.53 16.70
CA GLN A 812 33.73 9.57 17.38
C GLN A 812 33.90 9.12 18.83
N GLN A 813 35.16 8.89 19.24
CA GLN A 813 35.47 8.63 20.63
C GLN A 813 34.82 9.73 21.48
N PRO A 814 34.16 9.39 22.61
CA PRO A 814 33.60 10.40 23.49
C PRO A 814 34.72 11.37 23.86
N GLN A 815 34.59 12.62 23.43
CA GLN A 815 35.51 13.67 23.85
C GLN A 815 35.50 13.67 25.38
N GLN A 816 36.64 13.33 25.99
CA GLN A 816 36.83 13.50 27.41
C GLN A 816 36.45 14.94 27.77
N PRO A 817 35.70 15.16 28.88
CA PRO A 817 35.37 16.51 29.29
C PRO A 817 36.67 17.30 29.42
N GLN A 818 36.81 18.37 28.63
CA GLN A 818 37.91 19.30 28.79
C GLN A 818 37.90 19.77 30.24
N GLN A 819 38.89 19.35 31.01
CA GLN A 819 39.11 19.85 32.35
C GLN A 819 39.22 21.37 32.26
N ALA A 820 38.29 22.06 32.92
CA ALA A 820 38.34 23.51 33.06
C ALA A 820 39.68 23.90 33.67
N VAL A 821 40.56 24.49 32.86
CA VAL A 821 41.82 25.06 33.34
C VAL A 821 41.48 26.30 34.17
N THR A 822 41.34 26.09 35.48
CA THR A 822 41.34 27.16 36.48
C THR A 822 42.64 27.96 36.36
N LYS A 823 42.56 29.18 35.82
CA LYS A 823 43.62 30.20 35.91
C LYS A 823 43.81 30.59 37.38
N LYS A 824 44.76 29.95 38.06
CA LYS A 824 45.30 30.47 39.34
C LYS A 824 46.09 31.75 39.05
N LYS A 825 45.60 32.89 39.55
CA LYS A 825 46.37 34.14 39.68
C LYS A 825 47.53 33.90 40.65
N SER A 826 48.77 33.88 40.16
CA SER A 826 49.97 33.89 41.00
C SER A 826 50.33 35.33 41.36
N VAL A 827 50.22 35.65 42.65
CA VAL A 827 50.76 36.87 43.25
C VAL A 827 52.28 36.71 43.35
N ARG A 828 53.03 37.49 42.57
CA ARG A 828 54.49 37.50 42.57
C ARG A 828 54.98 38.53 43.59
N LYS A 829 55.44 38.09 44.77
CA LYS A 829 56.26 38.91 45.68
C LYS A 829 57.66 39.03 45.11
N GLN A 830 58.07 40.26 44.80
CA GLN A 830 59.47 40.64 44.59
C GLN A 830 60.15 40.86 45.94
N SER A 831 61.34 40.30 46.12
CA SER A 831 62.43 40.99 46.83
C SER A 831 63.79 40.45 46.38
N THR A 832 64.58 41.34 45.76
CA THR A 832 66.05 41.53 45.87
C THR A 832 66.97 40.35 45.47
N SER A 833 68.09 40.48 44.76
CA SER A 833 69.00 41.62 44.53
C SER A 833 69.99 41.33 43.39
N LYS A 834 70.47 42.41 42.75
CA LYS A 834 71.86 42.65 42.27
C LYS A 834 72.58 41.55 41.48
N ARG A 835 72.77 41.77 40.18
CA ARG A 835 73.97 42.42 39.60
C ARG A 835 73.71 42.82 38.16
#